data_AF-A0A968F3L0-F1
#
_entry.id   AF-A0A968F3L0-F1
#
_cell.length_a   1.000
_cell.length_b   1.000
_cell.length_c   1.000
_cell.angle_alpha   90.00
_cell.angle_beta   90.00
_cell.angle_gamma   90.00
#
_symmetry.space_group_name_H-M   'P 1'
#
loop_
_entity.id
_entity.type
_entity.pdbx_description
1 polymer ?
#
loop_
_entity_poly.entity_id
_entity_poly.type
_entity_poly.pdbx_seq_one_letter_code
_entity_poly.pdbx_strand_id
1 'polypeptide(L)'
;MKRNILKTLSFLALILIFASGLNAKNAPVDKIETAYSENRISLGQKIIYKVMTVRAPERLPDEFRFDTDIKLKSATEIMIEARRNLERLSMPEQEILSNYLGRPNMIFSAVSPEGHFRIHYNLEGAHAVDPSDVDPLNGIPDYVDWIAQYSDSSYSCMHDHLAYSYPPSDDAEGGDSLYDIYLMEMPYYGYTQPESPGPEEWDDWISYMVVHRNFIDFPPNDDPEGLEKGAAKVTCAHEYFHAVQLAYNLLSTVWYMEVSSCWMEEICYPQVNDNYNYLWRFFDYTHLPLNETADYHHYGAFIWNRFLDNYFDTTLIRNVWDNLKYDDDVYTAINTALLDYSSSLYDAFSEFAAWNWCVSIYDDGNHYEQGWDYPVTVDLMGSVTLYPTIVLHPISAKRPDGLAANYIEMTGFGDVIGDFILSFDGQDGYHWKANIILAQPGNNYTFTEIPLNEAYAGSLVVSEIENYDYIVLNPVVKSWYADDLDYIYSADLLPWPDYAAEVKRAGPYDIYSMGPRTVNFWVSNRGSNQDIFHMSIEDEMGWDLQLHDTLFIIPIKDSVMVAADIFSGPDLLPGTVNNIILTATSHKDSSAFGVDSLPLQIVRFNGDSNNDGNINVSDAVWIINFTFVGGDPPRPELYQGDANCDDNINVSDAVFIVNYVFMGGQSPPCLAY
;
A
#
# COMPACT_ATOMS: atom_id res chain seq x y z
N MET A 1 -14.18 -10.78 -23.25
CA MET A 1 -13.65 -11.91 -24.06
C MET A 1 -13.05 -11.51 -25.42
N LYS A 2 -13.70 -10.74 -26.31
CA LYS A 2 -13.07 -10.24 -27.55
C LYS A 2 -12.13 -9.03 -27.36
N ARG A 3 -12.24 -8.32 -26.23
CA ARG A 3 -11.38 -7.18 -25.85
C ARG A 3 -10.02 -7.64 -25.27
N ASN A 4 -9.95 -8.86 -24.72
CA ASN A 4 -8.74 -9.41 -24.09
C ASN A 4 -7.75 -9.93 -25.14
N ILE A 5 -8.22 -10.51 -26.25
CA ILE A 5 -7.35 -11.17 -27.24
C ILE A 5 -6.59 -10.17 -28.13
N LEU A 6 -7.12 -8.95 -28.34
CA LEU A 6 -6.39 -7.91 -29.10
C LEU A 6 -5.33 -7.17 -28.26
N LYS A 7 -5.44 -7.13 -26.92
CA LYS A 7 -4.48 -6.42 -26.05
C LYS A 7 -3.29 -7.28 -25.63
N THR A 8 -3.44 -8.61 -25.48
CA THR A 8 -2.32 -9.52 -25.19
C THR A 8 -1.28 -9.57 -26.33
N LEU A 9 -1.70 -9.28 -27.57
CA LEU A 9 -0.80 -9.15 -28.72
C LEU A 9 0.04 -7.85 -28.70
N SER A 10 -0.47 -6.76 -28.09
CA SER A 10 0.34 -5.54 -27.85
C SER A 10 1.38 -5.75 -26.75
N PHE A 11 1.05 -6.53 -25.72
CA PHE A 11 1.97 -6.85 -24.62
C PHE A 11 3.22 -7.63 -25.11
N LEU A 12 3.03 -8.59 -26.03
CA LEU A 12 4.14 -9.34 -26.65
C LEU A 12 4.92 -8.55 -27.70
N ALA A 13 4.31 -7.55 -28.33
CA ALA A 13 4.99 -6.69 -29.30
C ALA A 13 5.86 -5.61 -28.63
N LEU A 14 5.48 -5.11 -27.44
CA LEU A 14 6.32 -4.20 -26.65
C LEU A 14 7.57 -4.91 -26.10
N ILE A 15 7.43 -6.11 -25.54
CA ILE A 15 8.56 -6.86 -24.93
C ILE A 15 9.70 -7.11 -25.94
N LEU A 16 9.41 -7.22 -27.23
CA LEU A 16 10.41 -7.45 -28.29
C LEU A 16 11.09 -6.18 -28.82
N ILE A 17 10.64 -4.99 -28.44
CA ILE A 17 11.26 -3.70 -28.84
C ILE A 17 12.13 -3.11 -27.72
N PHE A 18 11.89 -3.47 -26.45
CA PHE A 18 12.69 -2.94 -25.32
C PHE A 18 14.02 -3.66 -25.07
N ALA A 19 14.27 -4.81 -25.74
CA ALA A 19 15.54 -5.54 -25.63
C ALA A 19 16.75 -4.83 -26.29
N SER A 20 16.56 -3.65 -26.90
CA SER A 20 17.65 -2.77 -27.36
C SER A 20 18.01 -1.63 -26.40
N GLY A 21 17.51 -1.64 -25.16
CA GLY A 21 17.81 -0.65 -24.11
C GLY A 21 19.18 -0.79 -23.42
N LEU A 22 20.08 -1.66 -23.91
CA LEU A 22 21.48 -1.75 -23.47
C LEU A 22 22.29 -0.53 -23.96
N ASN A 23 21.96 0.69 -23.50
CA ASN A 23 22.82 1.87 -23.70
C ASN A 23 22.58 3.04 -22.73
N ALA A 24 22.05 2.81 -21.53
CA ALA A 24 21.92 3.88 -20.51
C ALA A 24 23.27 4.38 -19.94
N LYS A 25 24.39 3.65 -20.13
CA LYS A 25 25.73 4.09 -19.68
C LYS A 25 26.37 5.23 -20.50
N ASN A 26 25.60 5.99 -21.28
CA ASN A 26 26.13 6.96 -22.24
C ASN A 26 25.52 8.37 -22.14
N ALA A 27 24.81 8.73 -21.06
CA ALA A 27 24.41 10.12 -20.88
C ALA A 27 25.67 11.02 -20.82
N PRO A 28 25.70 12.14 -21.55
CA PRO A 28 26.86 13.05 -21.54
C PRO A 28 27.19 13.59 -20.15
N VAL A 29 26.16 13.74 -19.31
CA VAL A 29 26.29 14.21 -17.93
C VAL A 29 27.09 13.22 -17.08
N ASP A 30 26.83 11.92 -17.17
CA ASP A 30 27.54 10.91 -16.36
C ASP A 30 29.05 10.88 -16.64
N LYS A 31 29.44 11.09 -17.90
CA LYS A 31 30.87 11.20 -18.27
C LYS A 31 31.51 12.41 -17.62
N ILE A 32 30.79 13.53 -17.56
CA ILE A 32 31.26 14.77 -16.92
C ILE A 32 31.35 14.59 -15.40
N GLU A 33 30.33 13.99 -14.77
CA GLU A 33 30.32 13.68 -13.34
C GLU A 33 31.46 12.72 -12.97
N THR A 34 31.65 11.66 -13.76
CA THR A 34 32.75 10.70 -13.59
C THR A 34 34.09 11.43 -13.67
N ALA A 35 34.32 12.24 -14.70
CA ALA A 35 35.55 13.01 -14.85
C ALA A 35 35.82 13.96 -13.68
N TYR A 36 34.77 14.57 -13.13
CA TYR A 36 34.87 15.41 -11.95
C TYR A 36 35.24 14.59 -10.70
N SER A 37 34.57 13.45 -10.47
CA SER A 37 34.85 12.55 -9.34
C SER A 37 36.27 11.98 -9.38
N GLU A 38 36.82 11.75 -10.58
CA GLU A 38 38.19 11.31 -10.82
C GLU A 38 39.21 12.47 -10.75
N ASN A 39 38.77 13.70 -10.42
CA ASN A 39 39.56 14.92 -10.37
C ASN A 39 40.24 15.30 -11.71
N ARG A 40 39.67 14.89 -12.84
CA ARG A 40 40.18 15.22 -14.19
C ARG A 40 39.74 16.60 -14.68
N ILE A 41 38.66 17.15 -14.13
CA ILE A 41 38.14 18.48 -14.43
C ILE A 41 37.80 19.24 -13.13
N SER A 42 37.82 20.57 -13.17
CA SER A 42 37.40 21.42 -12.04
C SER A 42 35.86 21.45 -11.88
N LEU A 43 35.37 21.96 -10.74
CA LEU A 43 33.95 22.23 -10.54
C LEU A 43 33.40 23.19 -11.60
N GLY A 44 34.13 24.27 -11.92
CA GLY A 44 33.71 25.21 -12.96
C GLY A 44 33.61 24.56 -14.34
N GLN A 45 34.58 23.70 -14.69
CA GLN A 45 34.51 22.91 -15.92
C GLN A 45 33.33 21.94 -15.93
N LYS A 46 33.10 21.21 -14.83
CA LYS A 46 31.94 20.32 -14.68
C LYS A 46 30.64 21.06 -15.03
N ILE A 47 30.40 22.18 -14.35
CA ILE A 47 29.14 22.93 -14.49
C ILE A 47 29.00 23.54 -15.90
N ILE A 48 30.05 24.17 -16.40
CA ILE A 48 30.04 24.75 -17.76
C ILE A 48 29.80 23.65 -18.80
N TYR A 49 30.44 22.49 -18.68
CA TYR A 49 30.25 21.38 -19.61
C TYR A 49 28.84 20.79 -19.51
N LYS A 50 28.25 20.64 -18.32
CA LYS A 50 26.85 20.22 -18.18
C LYS A 50 25.90 21.18 -18.90
N VAL A 51 26.04 22.50 -18.69
CA VAL A 51 25.22 23.50 -19.39
C VAL A 51 25.45 23.49 -20.91
N MET A 52 26.70 23.26 -21.35
CA MET A 52 26.99 23.10 -22.78
C MET A 52 26.27 21.89 -23.41
N THR A 53 25.99 20.81 -22.67
CA THR A 53 25.19 19.69 -23.22
C THR A 53 23.80 20.12 -23.69
N VAL A 54 23.29 21.22 -23.13
CA VAL A 54 21.97 21.77 -23.43
C VAL A 54 22.09 22.93 -24.43
N ARG A 55 22.94 23.91 -24.14
CA ARG A 55 22.96 25.22 -24.83
C ARG A 55 23.90 25.28 -26.03
N ALA A 56 24.91 24.41 -26.08
CA ALA A 56 25.92 24.40 -27.14
C ALA A 56 26.66 23.05 -27.21
N PRO A 57 25.95 21.93 -27.47
CA PRO A 57 26.54 20.60 -27.43
C PRO A 57 27.70 20.44 -28.44
N GLU A 58 27.68 21.20 -29.53
CA GLU A 58 28.75 21.23 -30.53
C GLU A 58 30.08 21.80 -30.00
N ARG A 59 30.03 22.58 -28.91
CA ARG A 59 31.20 23.20 -28.26
C ARG A 59 31.80 22.34 -27.16
N LEU A 60 31.21 21.19 -26.83
CA LEU A 60 31.77 20.27 -25.85
C LEU A 60 33.15 19.77 -26.29
N PRO A 61 34.09 19.58 -25.34
CA PRO A 61 35.32 18.84 -25.60
C PRO A 61 35.04 17.46 -26.18
N ASP A 62 35.90 16.97 -27.07
CA ASP A 62 35.71 15.70 -27.80
C ASP A 62 35.37 14.50 -26.89
N GLU A 63 35.95 14.46 -25.68
CA GLU A 63 35.71 13.41 -24.69
C GLU A 63 34.24 13.35 -24.19
N PHE A 64 33.57 14.51 -24.11
CA PHE A 64 32.22 14.65 -23.57
C PHE A 64 31.15 14.81 -24.64
N ARG A 65 31.54 14.84 -25.93
CA ARG A 65 30.58 14.83 -27.03
C ARG A 65 29.75 13.54 -27.01
N PHE A 66 28.50 13.68 -27.39
CA PHE A 66 27.52 12.62 -27.41
C PHE A 66 26.65 12.75 -28.65
N ASP A 67 25.88 11.70 -28.91
CA ASP A 67 24.88 11.70 -29.96
C ASP A 67 23.69 12.57 -29.52
N THR A 68 23.52 13.73 -30.16
CA THR A 68 22.44 14.67 -29.86
C THR A 68 21.08 14.18 -30.37
N ASP A 69 21.04 13.07 -31.11
CA ASP A 69 19.79 12.41 -31.47
C ASP A 69 19.18 11.67 -30.26
N ILE A 70 19.96 11.45 -29.19
CA ILE A 70 19.44 10.98 -27.89
C ILE A 70 18.53 12.07 -27.31
N LYS A 71 17.26 11.72 -27.08
CA LYS A 71 16.27 12.61 -26.46
C LYS A 71 16.19 12.36 -24.96
N LEU A 72 16.51 13.40 -24.20
CA LEU A 72 16.55 13.41 -22.73
C LEU A 72 15.32 14.15 -22.19
N LYS A 73 14.86 13.81 -20.98
CA LYS A 73 13.60 14.35 -20.44
C LYS A 73 13.70 15.85 -20.13
N SER A 74 14.26 16.22 -18.98
CA SER A 74 14.41 17.61 -18.54
C SER A 74 15.88 17.97 -18.34
N ALA A 75 16.23 19.22 -18.66
CA ALA A 75 17.53 19.81 -18.35
C ALA A 75 17.46 20.80 -17.16
N THR A 76 16.33 20.85 -16.45
CA THR A 76 16.10 21.79 -15.33
C THR A 76 17.12 21.58 -14.21
N GLU A 77 17.43 20.33 -13.83
CA GLU A 77 18.47 20.02 -12.86
C GLU A 77 19.81 20.70 -13.21
N ILE A 78 20.21 20.65 -14.49
CA ILE A 78 21.47 21.22 -14.97
C ILE A 78 21.47 22.75 -14.76
N MET A 79 20.34 23.40 -15.04
CA MET A 79 20.19 24.85 -14.90
C MET A 79 20.17 25.28 -13.44
N ILE A 80 19.48 24.52 -12.57
CA ILE A 80 19.46 24.75 -11.12
C ILE A 80 20.87 24.56 -10.53
N GLU A 81 21.58 23.48 -10.87
CA GLU A 81 22.95 23.25 -10.38
C GLU A 81 23.88 24.38 -10.80
N ALA A 82 23.80 24.82 -12.06
CA ALA A 82 24.58 25.94 -12.57
C ALA A 82 24.27 27.23 -11.80
N ARG A 83 22.99 27.51 -11.54
CA ARG A 83 22.56 28.70 -10.83
C ARG A 83 23.05 28.73 -9.38
N ARG A 84 22.91 27.63 -8.65
CA ARG A 84 23.32 27.46 -7.24
C ARG A 84 24.82 27.58 -7.04
N ASN A 85 25.61 27.31 -8.07
CA ASN A 85 27.07 27.32 -7.98
C ASN A 85 27.73 28.53 -8.65
N LEU A 86 27.02 29.38 -9.39
CA LEU A 86 27.64 30.47 -10.15
C LEU A 86 28.59 31.31 -9.28
N GLU A 87 28.14 31.73 -8.09
CA GLU A 87 28.94 32.57 -7.19
C GLU A 87 30.17 31.85 -6.59
N ARG A 88 30.20 30.51 -6.65
CA ARG A 88 31.34 29.69 -6.19
C ARG A 88 32.42 29.54 -7.26
N LEU A 89 32.13 29.91 -8.51
CA LEU A 89 33.07 29.79 -9.62
C LEU A 89 34.03 30.99 -9.68
N SER A 90 35.15 30.85 -10.39
CA SER A 90 36.06 31.99 -10.63
C SER A 90 35.42 33.02 -11.56
N MET A 91 35.83 34.30 -11.48
CA MET A 91 35.26 35.36 -12.33
C MET A 91 35.25 35.03 -13.84
N PRO A 92 36.32 34.45 -14.44
CA PRO A 92 36.27 34.03 -15.84
C PRO A 92 35.25 32.93 -16.13
N GLU A 93 35.09 31.96 -15.21
CA GLU A 93 34.10 30.90 -15.35
C GLU A 93 32.67 31.45 -15.19
N GLN A 94 32.46 32.42 -14.28
CA GLN A 94 31.18 33.13 -14.13
C GLN A 94 30.77 33.87 -15.39
N GLU A 95 31.72 34.55 -16.05
CA GLU A 95 31.47 35.26 -17.31
C GLU A 95 31.07 34.28 -18.43
N ILE A 96 31.77 33.15 -18.54
CA ILE A 96 31.43 32.09 -19.51
C ILE A 96 30.04 31.52 -19.22
N LEU A 97 29.77 31.16 -17.96
CA LEU A 97 28.52 30.51 -17.57
C LEU A 97 27.32 31.46 -17.73
N SER A 98 27.46 32.73 -17.32
CA SER A 98 26.39 33.74 -17.43
C SER A 98 25.93 33.95 -18.88
N ASN A 99 26.85 33.83 -19.85
CA ASN A 99 26.48 33.91 -21.27
C ASN A 99 25.56 32.75 -21.72
N TYR A 100 25.67 31.57 -21.11
CA TYR A 100 24.82 30.43 -21.43
C TYR A 100 23.48 30.46 -20.69
N LEU A 101 23.44 31.01 -19.47
CA LEU A 101 22.24 31.10 -18.63
C LEU A 101 21.30 32.26 -19.03
N GLY A 102 21.80 33.24 -19.79
CA GLY A 102 20.99 34.35 -20.28
C GLY A 102 19.84 33.92 -21.21
N ARG A 103 18.75 34.70 -21.19
CA ARG A 103 17.56 34.48 -22.03
C ARG A 103 17.91 34.32 -23.51
N PRO A 104 17.31 33.36 -24.22
CA PRO A 104 17.47 33.23 -25.65
C PRO A 104 16.97 34.49 -26.39
N ASN A 105 17.64 34.85 -27.48
CA ASN A 105 17.19 35.95 -28.34
C ASN A 105 16.38 35.38 -29.51
N MET A 106 15.09 35.73 -29.57
CA MET A 106 14.15 35.30 -30.59
C MET A 106 13.59 36.50 -31.36
N ILE A 107 13.33 36.33 -32.65
CA ILE A 107 12.87 37.41 -33.53
C ILE A 107 11.36 37.64 -33.40
N PHE A 108 10.60 36.56 -33.19
CA PHE A 108 9.14 36.60 -33.16
C PHE A 108 8.62 36.18 -31.78
N SER A 109 7.43 36.67 -31.43
CA SER A 109 6.68 36.15 -30.29
C SER A 109 5.17 36.21 -30.52
N ALA A 110 4.45 35.36 -29.80
CA ALA A 110 2.99 35.30 -29.74
C ALA A 110 2.53 35.26 -28.28
N VAL A 111 1.32 35.76 -28.02
CA VAL A 111 0.70 35.71 -26.68
C VAL A 111 -0.28 34.55 -26.65
N SER A 112 -0.33 33.80 -25.55
CA SER A 112 -1.25 32.69 -25.41
C SER A 112 -2.72 33.13 -25.43
N PRO A 113 -3.65 32.28 -25.88
CA PRO A 113 -5.08 32.62 -25.98
C PRO A 113 -5.70 33.20 -24.70
N GLU A 114 -5.34 32.68 -23.53
CA GLU A 114 -5.83 33.15 -22.24
C GLU A 114 -4.99 34.28 -21.64
N GLY A 115 -3.85 34.60 -22.27
CA GLY A 115 -3.01 35.74 -21.91
C GLY A 115 -2.16 35.50 -20.67
N HIS A 116 -1.73 34.26 -20.44
CA HIS A 116 -0.83 33.90 -19.34
C HIS A 116 0.64 33.83 -19.78
N PHE A 117 0.89 33.55 -21.08
CA PHE A 117 2.23 33.27 -21.59
C PHE A 117 2.60 34.10 -22.81
N ARG A 118 3.90 34.35 -22.97
CA ARG A 118 4.52 34.85 -24.19
C ARG A 118 5.47 33.81 -24.77
N ILE A 119 5.20 33.39 -26.00
CA ILE A 119 5.94 32.32 -26.67
C ILE A 119 6.87 32.95 -27.69
N HIS A 120 8.18 32.79 -27.47
CA HIS A 120 9.28 33.34 -28.26
C HIS A 120 9.84 32.29 -29.22
N TYR A 121 9.95 32.64 -30.51
CA TYR A 121 10.35 31.69 -31.55
C TYR A 121 11.09 32.35 -32.71
N ASN A 122 11.71 31.51 -33.54
CA ASN A 122 12.32 31.88 -34.81
C ASN A 122 11.70 31.10 -35.95
N LEU A 123 11.76 31.67 -37.17
CA LEU A 123 11.34 31.02 -38.42
C LEU A 123 12.54 30.62 -39.30
N GLU A 124 13.75 31.01 -38.90
CA GLU A 124 15.00 30.70 -39.60
C GLU A 124 16.11 30.33 -38.60
N GLY A 125 17.12 29.61 -39.08
CA GLY A 125 18.26 29.16 -38.26
C GLY A 125 17.99 27.85 -37.51
N ALA A 126 18.91 27.50 -36.60
CA ALA A 126 18.88 26.21 -35.90
C ALA A 126 17.65 26.04 -35.00
N HIS A 127 17.10 27.12 -34.46
CA HIS A 127 15.95 27.10 -33.55
C HIS A 127 14.60 27.34 -34.26
N ALA A 128 14.55 27.24 -35.60
CA ALA A 128 13.37 27.61 -36.37
C ALA A 128 12.21 26.61 -36.23
N VAL A 129 11.05 27.03 -35.76
CA VAL A 129 9.84 26.17 -35.80
C VAL A 129 9.38 25.96 -37.26
N ASP A 130 8.52 24.95 -37.49
CA ASP A 130 7.85 24.82 -38.79
C ASP A 130 6.99 26.09 -39.02
N PRO A 131 7.17 26.83 -40.13
CA PRO A 131 6.44 28.07 -40.39
C PRO A 131 4.99 27.85 -40.86
N SER A 132 4.50 26.60 -40.93
CA SER A 132 3.13 26.29 -41.32
C SER A 132 2.11 26.91 -40.37
N ASP A 133 1.11 27.57 -40.94
CA ASP A 133 0.01 28.28 -40.27
C ASP A 133 -1.25 27.94 -41.07
N VAL A 134 -2.03 26.98 -40.57
CA VAL A 134 -3.16 26.37 -41.29
C VAL A 134 -4.43 26.43 -40.46
N ASP A 135 -4.38 26.07 -39.18
CA ASP A 135 -5.56 26.03 -38.32
C ASP A 135 -5.19 26.27 -36.84
N PRO A 136 -5.46 27.48 -36.32
CA PRO A 136 -6.15 28.60 -36.98
C PRO A 136 -5.21 29.42 -37.88
N LEU A 137 -5.66 29.79 -39.08
CA LEU A 137 -4.92 30.72 -39.97
C LEU A 137 -4.86 32.15 -39.38
N ASN A 138 -3.91 32.41 -38.49
CA ASN A 138 -3.86 33.62 -37.65
C ASN A 138 -2.54 34.43 -37.79
N GLY A 139 -1.59 33.96 -38.60
CA GLY A 139 -0.26 34.57 -38.77
C GLY A 139 0.78 34.08 -37.76
N ILE A 140 0.44 33.11 -36.92
CA ILE A 140 1.30 32.44 -35.94
C ILE A 140 1.43 30.98 -36.40
N PRO A 141 2.63 30.38 -36.38
CA PRO A 141 2.75 28.98 -36.78
C PRO A 141 1.92 28.04 -35.90
N ASP A 142 1.33 26.99 -36.48
CA ASP A 142 0.45 26.05 -35.79
C ASP A 142 1.14 25.44 -34.55
N TYR A 143 2.44 25.14 -34.64
CA TYR A 143 3.23 24.64 -33.52
C TYR A 143 3.27 25.62 -32.34
N VAL A 144 3.40 26.92 -32.62
CA VAL A 144 3.42 27.97 -31.60
C VAL A 144 2.05 28.10 -30.95
N ASP A 145 0.97 28.00 -31.73
CA ASP A 145 -0.39 27.96 -31.21
C ASP A 145 -0.62 26.74 -30.30
N TRP A 146 -0.06 25.57 -30.63
CA TRP A 146 -0.13 24.39 -29.77
C TRP A 146 0.55 24.62 -28.42
N ILE A 147 1.80 25.10 -28.43
CA ILE A 147 2.53 25.39 -27.18
C ILE A 147 1.75 26.39 -26.33
N ALA A 148 1.26 27.46 -26.95
CA ALA A 148 0.49 28.48 -26.27
C ALA A 148 -0.78 27.91 -25.60
N GLN A 149 -1.55 27.10 -26.33
CA GLN A 149 -2.76 26.48 -25.81
C GLN A 149 -2.47 25.47 -24.70
N TYR A 150 -1.44 24.62 -24.86
CA TYR A 150 -1.09 23.63 -23.85
C TYR A 150 -0.53 24.27 -22.58
N SER A 151 0.20 25.39 -22.71
CA SER A 151 0.63 26.15 -21.54
C SER A 151 -0.54 26.78 -20.78
N ASP A 152 -1.54 27.36 -21.45
CA ASP A 152 -2.76 27.85 -20.79
C ASP A 152 -3.52 26.70 -20.07
N SER A 153 -3.62 25.53 -20.72
CA SER A 153 -4.23 24.34 -20.10
C SER A 153 -3.45 23.86 -18.86
N SER A 154 -2.12 23.86 -18.91
CA SER A 154 -1.26 23.53 -17.77
C SER A 154 -1.38 24.56 -16.64
N TYR A 155 -1.51 25.85 -16.98
CA TYR A 155 -1.76 26.91 -16.02
C TYR A 155 -3.08 26.69 -15.27
N SER A 156 -4.18 26.46 -15.99
CA SER A 156 -5.49 26.22 -15.38
C SER A 156 -5.50 24.95 -14.51
N CYS A 157 -4.85 23.88 -14.97
CA CYS A 157 -4.60 22.67 -14.18
C CYS A 157 -3.96 22.98 -12.82
N MET A 158 -2.85 23.72 -12.80
CA MET A 158 -2.08 23.96 -11.58
C MET A 158 -2.71 25.02 -10.66
N HIS A 159 -3.26 26.10 -11.22
CA HIS A 159 -3.74 27.23 -10.42
C HIS A 159 -5.24 27.18 -10.15
N ASP A 160 -6.07 26.87 -11.14
CA ASP A 160 -7.53 26.89 -10.96
C ASP A 160 -8.03 25.60 -10.29
N HIS A 161 -7.45 24.44 -10.66
CA HIS A 161 -7.91 23.15 -10.16
C HIS A 161 -7.13 22.65 -8.93
N LEU A 162 -5.81 22.87 -8.87
CA LEU A 162 -4.95 22.38 -7.78
C LEU A 162 -4.54 23.47 -6.77
N ALA A 163 -4.69 24.75 -7.13
CA ALA A 163 -4.37 25.91 -6.30
C ALA A 163 -2.90 26.01 -5.84
N TYR A 164 -1.95 25.71 -6.73
CA TYR A 164 -0.54 26.01 -6.53
C TYR A 164 -0.24 27.52 -6.64
N SER A 165 0.85 27.97 -5.99
CA SER A 165 1.38 29.34 -6.10
C SER A 165 1.80 29.68 -7.53
N TYR A 166 1.64 30.94 -7.92
CA TYR A 166 2.11 31.44 -9.21
C TYR A 166 3.63 31.63 -9.21
N PRO A 167 4.33 31.36 -10.33
CA PRO A 167 5.72 31.74 -10.51
C PRO A 167 5.92 33.26 -10.28
N PRO A 168 7.05 33.69 -9.67
CA PRO A 168 7.36 35.09 -9.52
C PRO A 168 7.45 35.83 -10.86
N SER A 169 6.91 37.04 -10.90
CA SER A 169 6.93 37.92 -12.09
C SER A 169 8.35 38.43 -12.36
N ASP A 170 8.75 38.44 -13.63
CA ASP A 170 9.98 39.07 -14.15
C ASP A 170 9.77 40.53 -14.62
N ASP A 171 8.64 41.11 -14.22
CA ASP A 171 8.15 42.45 -14.53
C ASP A 171 7.89 42.70 -16.02
N ALA A 172 8.93 42.99 -16.80
CA ALA A 172 8.83 43.26 -18.23
C ALA A 172 10.03 42.72 -19.03
N GLU A 173 10.88 41.92 -18.38
CA GLU A 173 11.87 41.12 -19.10
C GLU A 173 11.14 40.17 -20.05
N GLY A 174 11.76 39.82 -21.18
CA GLY A 174 11.06 39.06 -22.23
C GLY A 174 9.97 39.82 -23.00
N GLY A 175 9.55 41.01 -22.56
CA GLY A 175 8.81 41.98 -23.36
C GLY A 175 7.51 42.50 -22.75
N ASP A 176 6.95 41.78 -21.78
CA ASP A 176 5.83 42.19 -20.92
C ASP A 176 5.82 41.34 -19.63
N SER A 177 4.75 41.40 -18.85
CA SER A 177 4.65 40.70 -17.56
C SER A 177 4.07 39.28 -17.67
N LEU A 178 4.07 38.69 -18.88
CA LEU A 178 3.58 37.34 -19.11
C LEU A 178 4.72 36.34 -18.93
N TYR A 179 4.42 35.13 -18.49
CA TYR A 179 5.48 34.13 -18.30
C TYR A 179 6.07 33.71 -19.65
N ASP A 180 7.41 33.77 -19.77
CA ASP A 180 8.08 33.55 -21.04
C ASP A 180 8.40 32.08 -21.33
N ILE A 181 8.14 31.69 -22.58
CA ILE A 181 8.45 30.37 -23.13
C ILE A 181 9.30 30.57 -24.38
N TYR A 182 10.48 29.94 -24.46
CA TYR A 182 11.32 30.01 -25.64
C TYR A 182 11.36 28.66 -26.38
N LEU A 183 11.22 28.69 -27.71
CA LEU A 183 11.25 27.48 -28.54
C LEU A 183 12.64 27.27 -29.13
N MET A 184 13.31 26.18 -28.73
CA MET A 184 14.71 25.94 -29.09
C MET A 184 14.99 24.50 -29.53
N GLU A 185 15.95 24.36 -30.44
CA GLU A 185 16.61 23.08 -30.73
C GLU A 185 17.54 22.70 -29.57
N MET A 186 17.37 21.48 -29.04
CA MET A 186 18.18 20.90 -27.97
C MET A 186 17.97 19.38 -27.86
N PRO A 187 18.86 18.60 -27.25
CA PRO A 187 18.66 17.16 -27.06
C PRO A 187 17.69 16.82 -25.90
N TYR A 188 16.92 17.78 -25.39
CA TYR A 188 16.00 17.64 -24.25
C TYR A 188 14.56 17.98 -24.65
N TYR A 189 13.54 17.49 -23.92
CA TYR A 189 12.17 17.96 -24.13
C TYR A 189 12.06 19.45 -23.77
N GLY A 190 12.64 19.82 -22.62
CA GLY A 190 12.56 21.16 -22.06
C GLY A 190 13.56 21.43 -20.96
N TYR A 191 13.55 22.67 -20.47
CA TYR A 191 14.11 23.02 -19.17
C TYR A 191 13.52 24.34 -18.66
N THR A 192 13.58 24.52 -17.35
CA THR A 192 13.24 25.76 -16.65
C THR A 192 14.50 26.42 -16.11
N GLN A 193 14.68 27.70 -16.41
CA GLN A 193 15.86 28.48 -16.04
C GLN A 193 15.54 29.42 -14.87
N PRO A 194 16.09 29.17 -13.66
CA PRO A 194 16.07 30.17 -12.60
C PRO A 194 17.01 31.32 -12.93
N GLU A 195 16.56 32.56 -12.70
CA GLU A 195 17.30 33.78 -13.06
C GLU A 195 17.79 34.55 -11.83
N SER A 196 16.84 34.99 -11.00
CA SER A 196 17.07 35.82 -9.82
C SER A 196 16.03 35.54 -8.72
N PRO A 197 16.33 35.87 -7.46
CA PRO A 197 15.35 35.77 -6.37
C PRO A 197 14.07 36.57 -6.66
N GLY A 198 12.94 36.02 -6.23
CA GLY A 198 11.63 36.64 -6.28
C GLY A 198 11.36 37.57 -5.08
N PRO A 199 10.13 38.08 -4.97
CA PRO A 199 9.77 39.07 -3.96
C PRO A 199 9.39 38.49 -2.58
N GLU A 200 9.23 37.17 -2.45
CA GLU A 200 8.76 36.57 -1.19
C GLU A 200 9.85 36.50 -0.11
N GLU A 201 9.46 36.17 1.12
CA GLU A 201 10.42 36.05 2.24
C GLU A 201 11.17 34.72 2.27
N TRP A 202 10.65 33.70 1.56
CA TRP A 202 11.29 32.42 1.33
C TRP A 202 12.06 32.43 -0.01
N ASP A 203 12.76 31.33 -0.34
CA ASP A 203 13.64 31.27 -1.51
C ASP A 203 12.87 31.02 -2.83
N ASP A 204 11.96 31.95 -3.16
CA ASP A 204 11.28 31.98 -4.45
C ASP A 204 12.18 32.58 -5.55
N TRP A 205 12.00 32.14 -6.79
CA TRP A 205 12.87 32.53 -7.91
C TRP A 205 12.08 32.84 -9.17
N ILE A 206 12.41 33.99 -9.76
CA ILE A 206 12.02 34.38 -11.12
C ILE A 206 12.66 33.39 -12.10
N SER A 207 11.88 32.96 -13.09
CA SER A 207 12.30 32.00 -14.09
C SER A 207 11.61 32.21 -15.44
N TYR A 208 12.14 31.57 -16.46
CA TYR A 208 11.47 31.31 -17.73
C TYR A 208 11.65 29.84 -18.10
N MET A 209 10.86 29.34 -19.05
CA MET A 209 11.04 27.97 -19.55
C MET A 209 11.38 27.93 -21.03
N VAL A 210 11.98 26.81 -21.43
CA VAL A 210 12.37 26.52 -22.80
C VAL A 210 11.79 25.17 -23.18
N VAL A 211 11.18 25.12 -24.36
CA VAL A 211 10.52 23.94 -24.91
C VAL A 211 11.17 23.58 -26.23
N HIS A 212 11.29 22.28 -26.54
CA HIS A 212 11.83 21.83 -27.81
C HIS A 212 11.05 22.47 -28.98
N ARG A 213 11.71 22.69 -30.12
CA ARG A 213 11.10 23.38 -31.26
C ARG A 213 10.16 22.55 -32.14
N ASN A 214 10.05 21.23 -31.96
CA ASN A 214 9.23 20.37 -32.82
C ASN A 214 8.88 18.94 -32.33
N PHE A 215 9.51 18.43 -31.27
CA PHE A 215 9.37 17.05 -30.77
C PHE A 215 9.48 15.87 -31.77
N ILE A 216 10.10 16.08 -32.94
CA ILE A 216 10.30 14.99 -33.91
C ILE A 216 11.29 13.96 -33.35
N ASP A 217 10.97 12.67 -33.51
CA ASP A 217 11.75 11.51 -33.05
C ASP A 217 11.93 11.40 -31.53
N PHE A 218 11.05 12.04 -30.75
CA PHE A 218 10.97 11.85 -29.30
C PHE A 218 10.31 10.51 -28.93
N PRO A 219 10.53 10.01 -27.69
CA PRO A 219 9.89 8.79 -27.21
C PRO A 219 8.38 8.73 -27.51
N PRO A 220 7.85 7.53 -27.83
CA PRO A 220 6.45 7.37 -28.13
C PRO A 220 5.58 7.61 -26.90
N ASN A 221 4.36 8.08 -27.14
CA ASN A 221 3.31 8.32 -26.15
C ASN A 221 1.94 7.97 -26.77
N ASP A 222 0.88 8.03 -25.96
CA ASP A 222 -0.46 7.56 -26.32
C ASP A 222 -1.42 8.69 -26.74
N ASP A 223 -0.92 9.93 -26.93
CA ASP A 223 -1.81 11.06 -27.21
C ASP A 223 -2.59 10.86 -28.53
N PRO A 224 -3.94 11.01 -28.51
CA PRO A 224 -4.78 10.76 -29.68
C PRO A 224 -4.56 11.75 -30.82
N GLU A 225 -3.92 12.89 -30.58
CA GLU A 225 -3.60 13.89 -31.60
C GLU A 225 -2.21 13.68 -32.25
N GLY A 226 -1.43 12.71 -31.77
CA GLY A 226 -0.13 12.35 -32.32
C GLY A 226 1.04 12.58 -31.35
N LEU A 227 2.16 11.93 -31.64
CA LEU A 227 3.31 11.83 -30.75
C LEU A 227 3.91 13.19 -30.41
N GLU A 228 4.09 14.06 -31.39
CA GLU A 228 4.70 15.38 -31.22
C GLU A 228 3.83 16.30 -30.36
N LYS A 229 2.51 16.22 -30.51
CA LYS A 229 1.55 16.98 -29.70
C LYS A 229 1.48 16.44 -28.27
N GLY A 230 1.49 15.13 -28.10
CA GLY A 230 1.58 14.50 -26.78
C GLY A 230 2.82 14.96 -26.01
N ALA A 231 4.00 14.88 -26.66
CA ALA A 231 5.27 15.35 -26.09
C ALA A 231 5.23 16.84 -25.72
N ALA A 232 4.64 17.68 -26.58
CA ALA A 232 4.47 19.11 -26.29
C ALA A 232 3.57 19.36 -25.08
N LYS A 233 2.41 18.69 -24.96
CA LYS A 233 1.50 18.82 -23.82
C LYS A 233 2.19 18.53 -22.50
N VAL A 234 2.82 17.35 -22.40
CA VAL A 234 3.47 16.95 -21.14
C VAL A 234 4.68 17.82 -20.82
N THR A 235 5.40 18.34 -21.82
CA THR A 235 6.51 19.27 -21.57
C THR A 235 6.02 20.61 -21.05
N CYS A 236 4.95 21.16 -21.63
CA CYS A 236 4.32 22.38 -21.12
C CYS A 236 3.87 22.20 -19.66
N ALA A 237 3.34 21.03 -19.27
CA ALA A 237 3.02 20.75 -17.87
C ALA A 237 4.28 20.59 -16.99
N HIS A 238 5.24 19.78 -17.43
CA HIS A 238 6.44 19.43 -16.67
C HIS A 238 7.30 20.67 -16.35
N GLU A 239 7.63 21.45 -17.38
CA GLU A 239 8.49 22.62 -17.23
C GLU A 239 7.77 23.77 -16.55
N TYR A 240 6.48 23.98 -16.84
CA TYR A 240 5.74 25.00 -16.09
C TYR A 240 5.60 24.63 -14.62
N PHE A 241 5.52 23.33 -14.28
CA PHE A 241 5.50 22.93 -12.89
C PHE A 241 6.83 23.18 -12.19
N HIS A 242 7.97 23.07 -12.88
CA HIS A 242 9.23 23.55 -12.32
C HIS A 242 9.21 25.06 -12.03
N ALA A 243 8.63 25.87 -12.92
CA ALA A 243 8.44 27.29 -12.65
C ALA A 243 7.57 27.54 -11.40
N VAL A 244 6.51 26.74 -11.25
CA VAL A 244 5.65 26.76 -10.06
C VAL A 244 6.43 26.35 -8.81
N GLN A 245 7.23 25.27 -8.85
CA GLN A 245 8.08 24.83 -7.74
C GLN A 245 9.09 25.90 -7.32
N LEU A 246 9.62 26.66 -8.28
CA LEU A 246 10.49 27.81 -8.00
C LEU A 246 9.77 28.97 -7.29
N ALA A 247 8.43 29.00 -7.26
CA ALA A 247 7.68 29.92 -6.40
C ALA A 247 7.69 29.49 -4.92
N TYR A 248 8.10 28.26 -4.63
CA TYR A 248 8.16 27.69 -3.29
C TYR A 248 9.58 27.68 -2.75
N ASN A 249 10.52 27.04 -3.46
CA ASN A 249 11.88 26.86 -2.97
C ASN A 249 12.85 26.36 -4.08
N LEU A 250 13.91 27.12 -4.39
CA LEU A 250 15.01 26.67 -5.28
C LEU A 250 15.93 25.63 -4.61
N LEU A 251 16.07 25.64 -3.28
CA LEU A 251 16.97 24.76 -2.53
C LEU A 251 16.44 23.33 -2.36
N SER A 252 15.16 23.10 -2.64
CA SER A 252 14.53 21.78 -2.62
C SER A 252 15.34 20.75 -3.42
N THR A 253 15.26 19.48 -3.02
CA THR A 253 16.02 18.42 -3.66
C THR A 253 15.44 18.08 -5.03
N VAL A 254 16.31 18.10 -6.05
CA VAL A 254 15.94 17.91 -7.46
C VAL A 254 15.14 16.63 -7.71
N TRP A 255 15.46 15.51 -7.03
CA TRP A 255 14.74 14.26 -7.23
C TRP A 255 13.22 14.42 -7.04
N TYR A 256 12.78 15.20 -6.03
CA TYR A 256 11.36 15.40 -5.76
C TYR A 256 10.71 16.42 -6.70
N MET A 257 11.49 17.40 -7.18
CA MET A 257 11.04 18.30 -8.26
C MET A 257 10.64 17.49 -9.49
N GLU A 258 11.50 16.58 -9.93
CA GLU A 258 11.27 15.76 -11.13
C GLU A 258 10.17 14.71 -10.90
N VAL A 259 10.13 14.04 -9.74
CA VAL A 259 9.04 13.11 -9.34
C VAL A 259 7.68 13.81 -9.43
N SER A 260 7.58 15.02 -8.88
CA SER A 260 6.32 15.75 -8.86
C SER A 260 5.99 16.42 -10.20
N SER A 261 6.98 16.78 -11.03
CA SER A 261 6.75 17.23 -12.41
C SER A 261 6.27 16.10 -13.32
N CYS A 262 6.82 14.89 -13.23
CA CYS A 262 6.29 13.74 -13.96
C CYS A 262 4.91 13.30 -13.49
N TRP A 263 4.60 13.47 -12.20
CA TRP A 263 3.25 13.30 -11.68
C TRP A 263 2.30 14.36 -12.27
N MET A 264 2.73 15.62 -12.39
CA MET A 264 1.91 16.69 -12.94
C MET A 264 1.55 16.47 -14.42
N GLU A 265 2.41 15.77 -15.18
CA GLU A 265 2.09 15.32 -16.54
C GLU A 265 0.80 14.46 -16.56
N GLU A 266 0.66 13.50 -15.65
CA GLU A 266 -0.55 12.66 -15.54
C GLU A 266 -1.78 13.47 -15.15
N ILE A 267 -1.62 14.43 -14.24
CA ILE A 267 -2.75 15.21 -13.74
C ILE A 267 -3.31 16.13 -14.82
N CYS A 268 -2.44 16.79 -15.57
CA CYS A 268 -2.89 17.72 -16.61
C CYS A 268 -3.24 17.01 -17.93
N TYR A 269 -2.61 15.87 -18.24
CA TYR A 269 -2.77 15.15 -19.51
C TYR A 269 -2.79 13.62 -19.36
N PRO A 270 -3.80 13.04 -18.66
CA PRO A 270 -3.85 11.62 -18.28
C PRO A 270 -3.94 10.63 -19.46
N GLN A 271 -4.21 11.11 -20.68
CA GLN A 271 -4.26 10.28 -21.88
C GLN A 271 -2.90 10.14 -22.60
N VAL A 272 -1.86 10.89 -22.19
CA VAL A 272 -0.60 10.96 -22.93
C VAL A 272 0.36 9.83 -22.55
N ASN A 273 0.47 9.49 -21.27
CA ASN A 273 1.32 8.39 -20.78
C ASN A 273 2.80 8.46 -21.21
N ASP A 274 3.36 9.65 -21.49
CA ASP A 274 4.77 9.80 -21.91
C ASP A 274 5.75 9.40 -20.81
N ASN A 275 5.42 9.71 -19.56
CA ASN A 275 6.18 9.31 -18.38
C ASN A 275 6.21 7.77 -18.15
N TYR A 276 5.35 6.97 -18.80
CA TYR A 276 5.38 5.50 -18.67
C TYR A 276 6.65 4.91 -19.26
N ASN A 277 7.34 5.64 -20.14
CA ASN A 277 8.67 5.29 -20.65
C ASN A 277 9.74 5.17 -19.55
N TYR A 278 9.49 5.71 -18.34
CA TYR A 278 10.42 5.70 -17.22
C TYR A 278 10.04 4.74 -16.09
N LEU A 279 8.81 4.18 -16.07
CA LEU A 279 8.32 3.33 -14.97
C LEU A 279 9.26 2.15 -14.67
N TRP A 280 9.81 1.50 -15.70
CA TRP A 280 10.72 0.36 -15.51
C TRP A 280 11.99 0.75 -14.75
N ARG A 281 12.42 2.01 -14.82
CA ARG A 281 13.60 2.50 -14.08
C ARG A 281 13.38 2.55 -12.57
N PHE A 282 12.13 2.58 -12.13
CA PHE A 282 11.75 2.39 -10.74
C PHE A 282 11.42 0.91 -10.43
N PHE A 283 10.51 0.31 -11.21
CA PHE A 283 9.98 -1.04 -10.94
C PHE A 283 11.02 -2.16 -11.08
N ASP A 284 12.06 -1.98 -11.89
CA ASP A 284 13.18 -2.93 -11.98
C ASP A 284 14.22 -2.74 -10.85
N TYR A 285 14.11 -1.65 -10.10
CA TYR A 285 15.11 -1.20 -9.13
C TYR A 285 14.48 -0.79 -7.80
N THR A 286 13.39 -1.45 -7.37
CA THR A 286 12.68 -1.12 -6.13
C THR A 286 13.52 -1.29 -4.86
N HIS A 287 14.70 -1.90 -4.97
CA HIS A 287 15.67 -2.05 -3.89
C HIS A 287 16.57 -0.82 -3.70
N LEU A 288 16.56 0.13 -4.64
CA LEU A 288 17.22 1.43 -4.50
C LEU A 288 16.32 2.39 -3.72
N PRO A 289 16.90 3.42 -3.07
CA PRO A 289 16.12 4.33 -2.25
C PRO A 289 15.23 5.23 -3.13
N LEU A 290 14.11 5.67 -2.57
CA LEU A 290 13.13 6.50 -3.28
C LEU A 290 13.73 7.78 -3.93
N ASN A 291 14.82 8.31 -3.37
CA ASN A 291 15.51 9.50 -3.87
C ASN A 291 16.69 9.20 -4.81
N GLU A 292 16.85 7.97 -5.30
CA GLU A 292 17.87 7.64 -6.30
C GLU A 292 17.64 8.44 -7.59
N THR A 293 18.71 9.05 -8.09
CA THR A 293 18.66 9.88 -9.31
C THR A 293 19.42 9.29 -10.49
N ALA A 294 20.33 8.34 -10.24
CA ALA A 294 21.08 7.64 -11.27
C ALA A 294 20.15 6.93 -12.26
N ASP A 295 20.61 6.83 -13.51
CA ASP A 295 19.88 6.15 -14.58
C ASP A 295 18.40 6.56 -14.68
N TYR A 296 18.08 7.84 -14.42
CA TYR A 296 16.71 8.38 -14.53
C TYR A 296 15.68 7.69 -13.60
N HIS A 297 16.12 7.10 -12.47
CA HIS A 297 15.24 6.40 -11.52
C HIS A 297 14.12 7.30 -10.98
N HIS A 298 14.46 8.52 -10.56
CA HIS A 298 13.51 9.52 -10.05
C HIS A 298 12.37 9.86 -11.02
N TYR A 299 12.59 9.78 -12.34
CA TYR A 299 11.51 9.98 -13.31
C TYR A 299 10.47 8.86 -13.27
N GLY A 300 10.87 7.62 -12.98
CA GLY A 300 9.95 6.49 -12.75
C GLY A 300 9.32 6.52 -11.36
N ALA A 301 10.01 7.15 -10.39
CA ALA A 301 9.52 7.29 -9.03
C ALA A 301 8.33 8.27 -8.88
N PHE A 302 7.85 8.91 -9.97
CA PHE A 302 6.57 9.64 -9.98
C PHE A 302 5.38 8.79 -9.49
N ILE A 303 5.51 7.45 -9.61
CA ILE A 303 4.55 6.49 -9.08
C ILE A 303 4.32 6.64 -7.56
N TRP A 304 5.29 7.18 -6.82
CA TRP A 304 5.13 7.56 -5.42
C TRP A 304 4.06 8.64 -5.24
N ASN A 305 4.11 9.71 -6.03
CA ASN A 305 3.08 10.76 -5.98
C ASN A 305 1.74 10.27 -6.54
N ARG A 306 1.74 9.33 -7.51
CA ARG A 306 0.52 8.62 -7.95
C ARG A 306 -0.04 7.66 -6.89
N PHE A 307 0.78 7.18 -5.96
CA PHE A 307 0.27 6.45 -4.80
C PHE A 307 -0.37 7.44 -3.81
N LEU A 308 0.33 8.53 -3.48
CA LEU A 308 -0.15 9.51 -2.52
C LEU A 308 -1.49 10.13 -2.94
N ASP A 309 -1.69 10.42 -4.23
CA ASP A 309 -2.95 11.00 -4.71
C ASP A 309 -4.13 10.01 -4.81
N ASN A 310 -3.87 8.75 -5.15
CA ASN A 310 -4.91 7.71 -5.26
C ASN A 310 -5.30 7.19 -3.87
N TYR A 311 -4.34 7.09 -2.95
CA TYR A 311 -4.56 6.61 -1.59
C TYR A 311 -5.14 7.69 -0.67
N PHE A 312 -4.65 8.92 -0.77
CA PHE A 312 -5.11 10.05 0.04
C PHE A 312 -5.94 11.03 -0.81
N ASP A 313 -5.28 12.02 -1.41
CA ASP A 313 -5.83 12.91 -2.43
C ASP A 313 -4.72 13.78 -3.05
N THR A 314 -5.04 14.47 -4.14
CA THR A 314 -4.09 15.33 -4.88
C THR A 314 -3.58 16.53 -4.08
N THR A 315 -4.27 16.98 -3.04
CA THR A 315 -3.86 18.16 -2.26
C THR A 315 -2.66 17.88 -1.36
N LEU A 316 -2.42 16.61 -1.02
CA LEU A 316 -1.26 16.19 -0.23
C LEU A 316 0.04 16.65 -0.89
N ILE A 317 0.22 16.45 -2.20
CA ILE A 317 1.45 16.85 -2.91
C ILE A 317 1.64 18.38 -2.84
N ARG A 318 0.57 19.17 -2.96
CA ARG A 318 0.65 20.63 -2.77
C ARG A 318 1.08 20.99 -1.35
N ASN A 319 0.52 20.31 -0.34
CA ASN A 319 0.88 20.56 1.06
C ASN A 319 2.36 20.23 1.33
N VAL A 320 2.94 19.23 0.65
CA VAL A 320 4.40 19.00 0.69
C VAL A 320 5.16 20.24 0.21
N TRP A 321 4.78 20.80 -0.94
CA TRP A 321 5.39 22.02 -1.47
C TRP A 321 5.18 23.23 -0.54
N ASP A 322 4.00 23.39 0.07
CA ASP A 322 3.76 24.44 1.06
C ASP A 322 4.69 24.33 2.28
N ASN A 323 4.97 23.10 2.76
CA ASN A 323 5.94 22.88 3.83
C ASN A 323 7.38 23.18 3.36
N LEU A 324 7.70 22.90 2.10
CA LEU A 324 9.03 23.15 1.52
C LEU A 324 9.40 24.63 1.41
N LYS A 325 8.45 25.57 1.56
CA LYS A 325 8.75 27.02 1.68
C LYS A 325 9.68 27.33 2.85
N TYR A 326 9.64 26.52 3.91
CA TYR A 326 10.31 26.78 5.18
C TYR A 326 11.25 25.65 5.62
N ASP A 327 11.29 24.54 4.88
CA ASP A 327 12.12 23.38 5.15
C ASP A 327 12.70 22.83 3.84
N ASP A 328 14.01 22.66 3.76
CA ASP A 328 14.67 22.11 2.57
C ASP A 328 14.64 20.56 2.56
N ASP A 329 14.28 19.92 3.67
CA ASP A 329 14.20 18.47 3.77
C ASP A 329 12.83 17.93 3.31
N VAL A 330 12.84 17.38 2.08
CA VAL A 330 11.65 16.77 1.46
C VAL A 330 11.03 15.66 2.32
N TYR A 331 11.82 14.83 3.01
CA TYR A 331 11.24 13.76 3.82
C TYR A 331 10.48 14.31 5.03
N THR A 332 10.98 15.38 5.65
CA THR A 332 10.27 16.10 6.72
C THR A 332 9.02 16.78 6.18
N ALA A 333 9.08 17.41 5.00
CA ALA A 333 7.92 18.04 4.37
C ALA A 333 6.81 17.02 4.01
N ILE A 334 7.17 15.87 3.44
CA ILE A 334 6.25 14.76 3.16
C ILE A 334 5.63 14.23 4.45
N ASN A 335 6.46 13.94 5.46
CA ASN A 335 5.97 13.43 6.73
C ASN A 335 5.03 14.43 7.42
N THR A 336 5.32 15.72 7.33
CA THR A 336 4.46 16.79 7.88
C THR A 336 3.11 16.84 7.18
N ALA A 337 3.08 16.76 5.84
CA ALA A 337 1.83 16.71 5.08
C ALA A 337 0.99 15.46 5.40
N LEU A 338 1.63 14.32 5.64
CA LEU A 338 0.95 13.06 6.00
C LEU A 338 0.29 13.07 7.38
N LEU A 339 0.67 13.98 8.28
CA LEU A 339 0.06 14.10 9.60
C LEU A 339 -1.43 14.47 9.51
N ASP A 340 -1.84 15.23 8.50
CA ASP A 340 -3.25 15.60 8.27
C ASP A 340 -4.13 14.37 7.97
N TYR A 341 -3.52 13.28 7.52
CA TYR A 341 -4.16 12.00 7.20
C TYR A 341 -3.98 10.95 8.29
N SER A 342 -3.46 11.34 9.47
CA SER A 342 -3.09 10.40 10.55
C SER A 342 -2.12 9.31 10.08
N SER A 343 -1.25 9.64 9.13
CA SER A 343 -0.24 8.75 8.56
C SER A 343 1.17 9.29 8.83
N SER A 344 2.18 8.56 8.36
CA SER A 344 3.59 8.95 8.40
C SER A 344 4.27 8.54 7.10
N LEU A 345 5.45 9.10 6.81
CA LEU A 345 6.25 8.68 5.65
C LEU A 345 6.46 7.17 5.64
N TYR A 346 6.71 6.58 6.80
CA TYR A 346 7.00 5.16 6.95
C TYR A 346 5.79 4.25 6.73
N ASP A 347 4.61 4.68 7.21
CA ASP A 347 3.37 3.92 7.01
C ASP A 347 2.92 4.03 5.55
N ALA A 348 2.94 5.25 4.99
CA ALA A 348 2.61 5.49 3.58
C ALA A 348 3.56 4.71 2.64
N PHE A 349 4.88 4.74 2.89
CA PHE A 349 5.84 4.00 2.07
C PHE A 349 5.64 2.48 2.16
N SER A 350 5.25 1.99 3.33
CA SER A 350 4.95 0.57 3.53
C SER A 350 3.73 0.10 2.73
N GLU A 351 2.68 0.93 2.65
CA GLU A 351 1.51 0.65 1.82
C GLU A 351 1.84 0.79 0.33
N PHE A 352 2.60 1.81 -0.05
CA PHE A 352 3.10 2.00 -1.41
C PHE A 352 3.87 0.79 -1.93
N ALA A 353 4.76 0.21 -1.11
CA ALA A 353 5.49 -0.99 -1.48
C ALA A 353 4.55 -2.18 -1.75
N ALA A 354 3.47 -2.34 -1.00
CA ALA A 354 2.47 -3.38 -1.27
C ALA A 354 1.64 -3.06 -2.54
N TRP A 355 1.25 -1.80 -2.73
CA TRP A 355 0.50 -1.31 -3.89
C TRP A 355 1.21 -1.56 -5.21
N ASN A 356 2.54 -1.40 -5.24
CA ASN A 356 3.36 -1.63 -6.42
C ASN A 356 3.26 -3.06 -6.98
N TRP A 357 2.81 -4.05 -6.20
CA TRP A 357 2.50 -5.37 -6.73
C TRP A 357 1.30 -5.34 -7.70
N CYS A 358 0.31 -4.49 -7.45
CA CYS A 358 -0.98 -4.46 -8.13
C CYS A 358 -0.97 -3.56 -9.36
N VAL A 359 -0.05 -3.82 -10.28
CA VAL A 359 0.09 -3.09 -11.55
C VAL A 359 0.08 -4.05 -12.73
N SER A 360 -0.22 -3.53 -13.91
CA SER A 360 -0.21 -4.28 -15.17
C SER A 360 -1.05 -5.54 -15.10
N ILE A 361 -0.48 -6.71 -15.43
CA ILE A 361 -1.16 -8.00 -15.37
C ILE A 361 -1.62 -8.39 -13.96
N TYR A 362 -1.09 -7.75 -12.91
CA TYR A 362 -1.46 -7.98 -11.52
C TYR A 362 -2.43 -6.93 -10.98
N ASP A 363 -2.84 -5.94 -11.78
CA ASP A 363 -3.83 -4.96 -11.35
C ASP A 363 -5.15 -5.65 -10.95
N ASP A 364 -5.69 -5.21 -9.82
CA ASP A 364 -6.96 -5.67 -9.25
C ASP A 364 -8.09 -4.64 -9.42
N GLY A 365 -7.78 -3.47 -9.97
CA GLY A 365 -8.70 -2.36 -10.18
C GLY A 365 -9.02 -1.53 -8.94
N ASN A 366 -8.31 -1.73 -7.81
CA ASN A 366 -8.56 -1.03 -6.55
C ASN A 366 -7.41 -0.14 -6.08
N HIS A 367 -6.23 -0.25 -6.68
CA HIS A 367 -5.03 0.47 -6.25
C HIS A 367 -4.81 1.73 -7.10
N TYR A 368 -4.18 1.60 -8.26
CA TYR A 368 -3.97 2.74 -9.16
C TYR A 368 -5.10 2.86 -10.18
N GLU A 369 -5.65 4.06 -10.39
CA GLU A 369 -6.68 4.31 -11.40
C GLU A 369 -6.29 3.81 -12.81
N GLN A 370 -5.03 3.98 -13.19
CA GLN A 370 -4.46 3.52 -14.46
C GLN A 370 -3.56 2.27 -14.31
N GLY A 371 -3.65 1.55 -13.19
CA GLY A 371 -2.75 0.45 -12.84
C GLY A 371 -2.60 -0.60 -13.94
N TRP A 372 -3.71 -0.97 -14.58
CA TRP A 372 -3.72 -1.90 -15.72
C TRP A 372 -2.89 -1.44 -16.93
N ASP A 373 -2.80 -0.14 -17.17
CA ASP A 373 -2.14 0.43 -18.36
C ASP A 373 -0.62 0.64 -18.14
N TYR A 374 -0.12 0.51 -16.91
CA TYR A 374 1.31 0.54 -16.63
C TYR A 374 2.03 -0.64 -17.32
N PRO A 375 3.05 -0.39 -18.18
CA PRO A 375 3.70 -1.42 -18.98
C PRO A 375 4.81 -2.17 -18.22
N VAL A 376 4.66 -2.35 -16.90
CA VAL A 376 5.69 -2.88 -16.00
C VAL A 376 5.09 -3.76 -14.91
N THR A 377 5.90 -4.66 -14.36
CA THR A 377 5.64 -5.33 -13.09
C THR A 377 6.84 -5.12 -12.19
N VAL A 378 6.70 -5.32 -10.88
CA VAL A 378 7.85 -5.30 -9.97
C VAL A 378 8.87 -6.38 -10.35
N ASP A 379 10.15 -6.03 -10.28
CA ASP A 379 11.23 -7.00 -10.40
C ASP A 379 11.36 -7.84 -9.12
N LEU A 380 11.36 -9.15 -9.30
CA LEU A 380 11.43 -10.10 -8.18
C LEU A 380 12.87 -10.20 -7.68
N MET A 381 13.07 -10.14 -6.36
CA MET A 381 14.34 -10.52 -5.75
C MET A 381 14.62 -12.01 -6.01
N GLY A 382 13.58 -12.84 -5.94
CA GLY A 382 13.64 -14.26 -6.28
C GLY A 382 12.26 -14.92 -6.18
N SER A 383 12.22 -16.20 -6.56
CA SER A 383 11.05 -17.05 -6.37
C SER A 383 11.41 -18.34 -5.62
N VAL A 384 10.48 -18.81 -4.80
CA VAL A 384 10.59 -20.04 -4.01
C VAL A 384 9.50 -21.01 -4.46
N THR A 385 9.88 -22.24 -4.79
CA THR A 385 8.98 -23.30 -5.29
C THR A 385 9.11 -24.62 -4.54
N LEU A 386 10.03 -24.72 -3.58
CA LEU A 386 10.34 -25.94 -2.84
C LEU A 386 10.39 -25.65 -1.35
N TYR A 387 9.73 -26.51 -0.58
CA TYR A 387 9.57 -26.38 0.87
C TYR A 387 9.91 -27.71 1.56
N PRO A 388 10.47 -27.69 2.79
CA PRO A 388 10.89 -26.52 3.55
C PRO A 388 12.10 -25.82 2.91
N THR A 389 12.21 -24.50 3.05
CA THR A 389 13.41 -23.79 2.61
C THR A 389 14.53 -23.93 3.64
N ILE A 390 15.78 -23.76 3.20
CA ILE A 390 16.83 -23.31 4.13
C ILE A 390 16.61 -21.83 4.47
N VAL A 391 17.35 -21.30 5.44
CA VAL A 391 17.42 -19.84 5.64
C VAL A 391 18.00 -19.19 4.38
N LEU A 392 17.26 -18.26 3.80
CA LEU A 392 17.61 -17.55 2.57
C LEU A 392 17.94 -16.09 2.89
N HIS A 393 18.79 -15.49 2.06
CA HIS A 393 19.19 -14.08 2.10
C HIS A 393 18.84 -13.42 0.75
N PRO A 394 18.64 -12.10 0.70
CA PRO A 394 18.63 -11.37 -0.57
C PRO A 394 19.98 -11.54 -1.29
N ILE A 395 19.94 -11.54 -2.62
CA ILE A 395 21.18 -11.45 -3.40
C ILE A 395 21.82 -10.08 -3.18
N SER A 396 23.15 -10.02 -3.07
CA SER A 396 23.86 -8.77 -2.74
C SER A 396 23.57 -7.60 -3.68
N ALA A 397 23.23 -7.87 -4.95
CA ALA A 397 22.90 -6.82 -5.93
C ALA A 397 21.46 -6.27 -5.82
N LYS A 398 20.62 -6.85 -4.94
CA LYS A 398 19.22 -6.42 -4.72
C LYS A 398 18.90 -6.22 -3.24
N ARG A 399 19.93 -6.08 -2.40
CA ARG A 399 19.73 -5.70 -1.00
C ARG A 399 19.08 -4.33 -0.94
N PRO A 400 17.99 -4.16 -0.17
CA PRO A 400 17.26 -2.92 -0.15
C PRO A 400 18.02 -1.84 0.64
N ASP A 401 18.03 -0.64 0.09
CA ASP A 401 18.42 0.59 0.76
C ASP A 401 17.24 1.16 1.57
N GLY A 402 17.35 2.40 2.03
CA GLY A 402 16.37 3.08 2.85
C GLY A 402 15.19 3.58 2.04
N LEU A 403 13.97 3.38 2.53
CA LEU A 403 12.76 3.58 1.73
C LEU A 403 12.86 2.81 0.41
N ALA A 404 13.14 1.51 0.53
CA ALA A 404 13.19 0.56 -0.57
C ALA A 404 12.51 -0.76 -0.19
N ALA A 405 12.24 -1.60 -1.18
CA ALA A 405 11.53 -2.85 -1.01
C ALA A 405 12.02 -3.97 -1.94
N ASN A 406 11.79 -5.21 -1.51
CA ASN A 406 11.98 -6.40 -2.33
C ASN A 406 10.66 -7.16 -2.49
N TYR A 407 10.59 -8.02 -3.50
CA TYR A 407 9.44 -8.90 -3.74
C TYR A 407 9.94 -10.33 -3.93
N ILE A 408 9.47 -11.25 -3.08
CA ILE A 408 9.79 -12.67 -3.15
C ILE A 408 8.49 -13.42 -3.38
N GLU A 409 8.36 -14.02 -4.56
CA GLU A 409 7.19 -14.80 -4.92
C GLU A 409 7.35 -16.27 -4.45
N MET A 410 6.35 -16.80 -3.77
CA MET A 410 6.30 -18.15 -3.23
C MET A 410 5.17 -18.90 -3.92
N THR A 411 5.49 -19.97 -4.63
CA THR A 411 4.58 -20.77 -5.47
C THR A 411 4.87 -22.27 -5.29
N GLY A 412 4.18 -23.12 -6.05
CA GLY A 412 4.48 -24.56 -6.04
C GLY A 412 3.81 -25.32 -4.90
N PHE A 413 2.69 -24.80 -4.37
CA PHE A 413 1.91 -25.43 -3.31
C PHE A 413 1.22 -26.73 -3.78
N GLY A 414 0.94 -26.88 -5.08
CA GLY A 414 0.26 -28.06 -5.63
C GLY A 414 -1.17 -28.20 -5.09
N ASP A 415 -1.61 -29.44 -4.86
CA ASP A 415 -2.94 -29.75 -4.28
C ASP A 415 -2.89 -29.88 -2.74
N VAL A 416 -1.89 -29.29 -2.08
CA VAL A 416 -1.71 -29.42 -0.64
C VAL A 416 -2.79 -28.65 0.10
N ILE A 417 -3.56 -29.36 0.93
CA ILE A 417 -4.43 -28.79 1.95
C ILE A 417 -3.60 -28.66 3.22
N GLY A 418 -3.37 -27.44 3.70
CA GLY A 418 -2.43 -27.23 4.79
C GLY A 418 -2.20 -25.79 5.20
N ASP A 419 -1.23 -25.64 6.09
CA ASP A 419 -0.74 -24.35 6.52
C ASP A 419 0.62 -24.04 5.87
N PHE A 420 0.92 -22.76 5.74
CA PHE A 420 2.17 -22.25 5.22
C PHE A 420 2.78 -21.29 6.22
N ILE A 421 3.98 -21.59 6.71
CA ILE A 421 4.67 -20.80 7.72
C ILE A 421 5.75 -19.98 7.03
N LEU A 422 5.72 -18.65 7.19
CA LEU A 422 6.83 -17.78 6.82
C LEU A 422 7.49 -17.23 8.07
N SER A 423 8.81 -17.16 8.06
CA SER A 423 9.59 -16.41 9.04
C SER A 423 10.42 -15.36 8.33
N PHE A 424 10.60 -14.22 8.99
CA PHE A 424 11.38 -13.09 8.52
C PHE A 424 12.17 -12.50 9.69
N ASP A 425 13.40 -12.07 9.41
CA ASP A 425 14.27 -11.39 10.37
C ASP A 425 15.13 -10.36 9.60
N GLY A 426 14.81 -9.09 9.82
CA GLY A 426 15.49 -7.96 9.19
C GLY A 426 16.79 -7.62 9.92
N GLN A 427 17.78 -7.04 9.23
CA GLN A 427 19.00 -6.61 9.89
C GLN A 427 18.73 -5.63 11.05
N ASP A 428 19.26 -5.98 12.22
CA ASP A 428 19.18 -5.20 13.46
C ASP A 428 19.64 -3.74 13.29
N GLY A 429 19.01 -2.84 14.05
CA GLY A 429 19.34 -1.40 14.07
C GLY A 429 18.63 -0.56 13.01
N TYR A 430 17.81 -1.20 12.17
CA TYR A 430 17.00 -0.56 11.14
C TYR A 430 15.52 -0.93 11.32
N HIS A 431 14.63 -0.10 10.77
CA HIS A 431 13.19 -0.31 10.90
C HIS A 431 12.65 -1.03 9.67
N TRP A 432 11.97 -2.16 9.90
CA TRP A 432 11.43 -3.01 8.84
C TRP A 432 9.90 -3.12 8.92
N LYS A 433 9.29 -3.46 7.78
CA LYS A 433 7.99 -4.10 7.69
C LYS A 433 8.13 -5.32 6.76
N ALA A 434 7.40 -6.38 7.06
CA ALA A 434 7.35 -7.58 6.22
C ALA A 434 5.91 -7.78 5.75
N ASN A 435 5.55 -7.09 4.68
CA ASN A 435 4.24 -7.21 4.05
C ASN A 435 4.09 -8.59 3.43
N ILE A 436 2.86 -9.13 3.48
CA ILE A 436 2.48 -10.39 2.85
C ILE A 436 1.29 -10.13 1.94
N ILE A 437 1.44 -10.50 0.67
CA ILE A 437 0.39 -10.41 -0.35
C ILE A 437 -0.06 -11.83 -0.66
N LEU A 438 -1.28 -12.16 -0.28
CA LEU A 438 -1.88 -13.47 -0.53
C LEU A 438 -2.71 -13.39 -1.80
N ALA A 439 -2.23 -14.00 -2.89
CA ALA A 439 -2.89 -13.95 -4.18
C ALA A 439 -3.89 -15.09 -4.34
N GLN A 440 -5.12 -14.73 -4.67
CA GLN A 440 -6.22 -15.63 -4.96
C GLN A 440 -6.57 -15.58 -6.45
N PRO A 441 -7.32 -16.57 -6.97
CA PRO A 441 -7.69 -16.62 -8.38
C PRO A 441 -8.34 -15.34 -8.90
N GLY A 442 -7.81 -14.83 -10.02
CA GLY A 442 -8.35 -13.67 -10.74
C GLY A 442 -7.89 -12.31 -10.22
N ASN A 443 -6.62 -12.20 -9.79
CA ASN A 443 -6.02 -10.98 -9.24
C ASN A 443 -6.76 -10.44 -8.02
N ASN A 444 -7.24 -11.33 -7.15
CA ASN A 444 -7.80 -10.92 -5.87
C ASN A 444 -6.74 -11.09 -4.80
N TYR A 445 -6.46 -10.04 -4.03
CA TYR A 445 -5.37 -10.04 -3.05
C TYR A 445 -5.89 -9.79 -1.65
N THR A 446 -5.34 -10.52 -0.69
CA THR A 446 -5.44 -10.17 0.73
C THR A 446 -4.08 -9.70 1.21
N PHE A 447 -4.02 -8.48 1.74
CA PHE A 447 -2.81 -7.90 2.31
C PHE A 447 -2.79 -8.15 3.82
N THR A 448 -1.65 -8.62 4.31
CA THR A 448 -1.38 -8.80 5.74
C THR A 448 0.11 -8.57 5.99
N GLU A 449 0.59 -8.85 7.19
CA GLU A 449 2.00 -8.67 7.55
C GLU A 449 2.46 -9.76 8.51
N ILE A 450 3.78 -9.99 8.53
CA ILE A 450 4.41 -10.76 9.59
C ILE A 450 4.50 -9.85 10.83
N PRO A 451 3.92 -10.21 11.98
CA PRO A 451 4.07 -9.43 13.20
C PRO A 451 5.52 -9.51 13.69
N LEU A 452 6.24 -8.39 13.64
CA LEU A 452 7.65 -8.31 14.03
C LEU A 452 7.81 -7.84 15.48
N ASN A 453 8.79 -8.42 16.18
CA ASN A 453 9.17 -8.00 17.53
C ASN A 453 10.12 -6.76 17.51
N GLU A 454 10.65 -6.36 18.66
CA GLU A 454 11.57 -5.21 18.78
C GLU A 454 12.89 -5.37 18.01
N ALA A 455 13.28 -6.59 17.67
CA ALA A 455 14.43 -6.91 16.82
C ALA A 455 14.04 -7.07 15.34
N TYR A 456 12.81 -6.72 14.96
CA TYR A 456 12.30 -6.85 13.59
C TYR A 456 12.29 -8.29 13.04
N ALA A 457 12.15 -9.26 13.94
CA ALA A 457 12.00 -10.68 13.61
C ALA A 457 10.60 -11.20 13.97
N GLY A 458 10.06 -12.11 13.16
CA GLY A 458 8.73 -12.67 13.38
C GLY A 458 8.38 -13.83 12.45
N SER A 459 7.18 -14.37 12.65
CA SER A 459 6.63 -15.44 11.81
C SER A 459 5.12 -15.29 11.64
N LEU A 460 4.61 -15.72 10.49
CA LEU A 460 3.20 -15.78 10.16
C LEU A 460 2.82 -17.20 9.73
N VAL A 461 1.64 -17.65 10.17
CA VAL A 461 1.00 -18.87 9.67
C VAL A 461 -0.14 -18.46 8.76
N VAL A 462 -0.07 -18.86 7.50
CA VAL A 462 -1.14 -18.73 6.51
C VAL A 462 -1.83 -20.08 6.41
N SER A 463 -3.06 -20.17 6.92
CA SER A 463 -3.84 -21.40 6.86
C SER A 463 -4.59 -21.56 5.55
N GLU A 464 -4.91 -22.80 5.21
CA GLU A 464 -5.66 -23.16 4.00
C GLU A 464 -4.98 -22.68 2.71
N ILE A 465 -3.71 -23.06 2.56
CA ILE A 465 -2.83 -22.62 1.47
C ILE A 465 -3.40 -22.90 0.07
N GLU A 466 -4.25 -23.91 -0.09
CA GLU A 466 -4.94 -24.24 -1.34
C GLU A 466 -5.91 -23.17 -1.84
N ASN A 467 -6.25 -22.17 -1.01
CA ASN A 467 -7.07 -21.03 -1.41
C ASN A 467 -6.26 -19.96 -2.17
N TYR A 468 -4.92 -20.10 -2.25
CA TYR A 468 -4.02 -19.10 -2.81
C TYR A 468 -3.21 -19.67 -3.98
N ASP A 469 -3.10 -18.89 -5.06
CA ASP A 469 -2.28 -19.24 -6.22
C ASP A 469 -0.79 -19.08 -5.92
N TYR A 470 -0.46 -18.03 -5.17
CA TYR A 470 0.89 -17.70 -4.72
C TYR A 470 0.86 -16.74 -3.52
N ILE A 471 1.99 -16.61 -2.84
CA ILE A 471 2.21 -15.67 -1.74
C ILE A 471 3.40 -14.80 -2.09
N VAL A 472 3.34 -13.49 -1.83
CA VAL A 472 4.50 -12.60 -1.96
C VAL A 472 4.92 -12.12 -0.58
N LEU A 473 6.18 -12.36 -0.23
CA LEU A 473 6.84 -11.66 0.86
C LEU A 473 7.42 -10.36 0.29
N ASN A 474 7.03 -9.24 0.86
CA ASN A 474 7.50 -7.90 0.50
C ASN A 474 8.19 -7.25 1.71
N PRO A 475 9.51 -7.49 1.89
CA PRO A 475 10.32 -6.80 2.90
C PRO A 475 10.49 -5.33 2.51
N VAL A 476 10.23 -4.44 3.46
CA VAL A 476 10.30 -2.99 3.28
C VAL A 476 11.20 -2.39 4.34
N VAL A 477 12.18 -1.59 3.92
CA VAL A 477 13.03 -0.81 4.81
C VAL A 477 12.39 0.55 5.02
N LYS A 478 11.96 0.83 6.26
CA LYS A 478 11.33 2.10 6.62
C LYS A 478 12.35 3.19 6.95
N SER A 479 13.55 2.81 7.40
CA SER A 479 14.62 3.77 7.69
C SER A 479 15.14 4.42 6.41
N TRP A 480 15.02 5.74 6.26
CA TRP A 480 15.45 6.46 5.04
C TRP A 480 16.97 6.61 4.86
N TYR A 481 17.76 6.36 5.91
CA TYR A 481 19.21 6.60 5.97
C TYR A 481 20.06 5.33 5.85
N ALA A 482 19.44 4.22 5.43
CA ALA A 482 20.07 2.91 5.41
C ALA A 482 20.49 2.52 3.99
N ASP A 483 21.59 1.78 3.84
CA ASP A 483 22.05 1.28 2.54
C ASP A 483 22.52 -0.18 2.67
N ASP A 484 22.34 -0.98 1.61
CA ASP A 484 22.81 -2.36 1.42
C ASP A 484 22.39 -3.31 2.57
N LEU A 485 21.11 -3.26 2.97
CA LEU A 485 20.64 -4.04 4.12
C LEU A 485 20.42 -5.51 3.80
N ASP A 486 20.86 -6.38 4.71
CA ASP A 486 20.55 -7.81 4.66
C ASP A 486 19.26 -8.12 5.43
N TYR A 487 18.68 -9.28 5.14
CA TYR A 487 17.63 -9.89 5.94
C TYR A 487 17.64 -11.38 5.68
N ILE A 488 16.99 -12.14 6.55
CA ILE A 488 16.76 -13.56 6.32
C ILE A 488 15.29 -13.90 6.31
N TYR A 489 14.95 -14.93 5.54
CA TYR A 489 13.62 -15.49 5.51
C TYR A 489 13.66 -17.00 5.31
N SER A 490 12.61 -17.67 5.77
CA SER A 490 12.40 -19.09 5.54
C SER A 490 10.91 -19.38 5.42
N ALA A 491 10.57 -20.43 4.68
CA ALA A 491 9.20 -20.85 4.49
C ALA A 491 9.04 -22.38 4.56
N ASP A 492 7.98 -22.81 5.23
CA ASP A 492 7.62 -24.22 5.39
C ASP A 492 6.17 -24.44 4.94
N LEU A 493 5.98 -25.45 4.09
CA LEU A 493 4.66 -25.95 3.71
C LEU A 493 4.33 -27.15 4.59
N LEU A 494 3.26 -27.04 5.38
CA LEU A 494 2.83 -28.04 6.35
C LEU A 494 1.46 -28.60 5.94
N PRO A 495 1.43 -29.74 5.21
CA PRO A 495 0.18 -30.43 4.92
C PRO A 495 -0.55 -30.80 6.20
N TRP A 496 -1.87 -30.61 6.21
CA TRP A 496 -2.70 -31.15 7.28
C TRP A 496 -2.63 -32.68 7.28
N PRO A 497 -2.76 -33.33 8.45
CA PRO A 497 -2.84 -34.79 8.52
C PRO A 497 -4.04 -35.32 7.73
N ASP A 498 -3.99 -36.56 7.28
CA ASP A 498 -5.07 -37.18 6.50
C ASP A 498 -6.42 -37.12 7.22
N TYR A 499 -6.41 -37.27 8.55
CA TYR A 499 -7.58 -37.22 9.42
C TYR A 499 -7.22 -36.44 10.69
N ALA A 500 -8.07 -35.49 11.09
CA ALA A 500 -7.97 -34.80 12.37
C ALA A 500 -9.34 -34.26 12.79
N ALA A 501 -9.63 -34.33 14.09
CA ALA A 501 -10.84 -33.78 14.68
C ALA A 501 -10.47 -32.70 15.69
N GLU A 502 -11.22 -31.60 15.69
CA GLU A 502 -11.17 -30.58 16.74
C GLU A 502 -12.53 -30.54 17.43
N VAL A 503 -12.54 -30.54 18.77
CA VAL A 503 -13.75 -30.33 19.58
C VAL A 503 -13.59 -29.02 20.32
N LYS A 504 -14.63 -28.18 20.32
CA LYS A 504 -14.69 -26.92 21.06
C LYS A 504 -16.04 -26.79 21.75
N ARG A 505 -16.06 -26.57 23.06
CA ARG A 505 -17.26 -26.24 23.82
C ARG A 505 -17.91 -24.94 23.31
N ALA A 506 -19.24 -24.89 23.31
CA ALA A 506 -19.98 -23.73 22.80
C ALA A 506 -19.99 -22.51 23.75
N GLY A 507 -19.54 -22.66 25.00
CA GLY A 507 -19.52 -21.59 26.01
C GLY A 507 -18.47 -21.83 27.11
N PRO A 508 -18.05 -20.77 27.84
CA PRO A 508 -16.96 -20.87 28.80
C PRO A 508 -17.36 -21.61 30.08
N TYR A 509 -18.62 -21.51 30.51
CA TYR A 509 -19.21 -22.13 31.70
C TYR A 509 -20.73 -22.22 31.52
N ASP A 510 -21.32 -23.28 32.04
CA ASP A 510 -22.77 -23.47 31.96
C ASP A 510 -23.34 -23.74 33.36
N ILE A 511 -24.07 -22.76 33.90
CA ILE A 511 -24.72 -22.82 35.23
C ILE A 511 -25.85 -23.85 35.20
N TYR A 512 -25.75 -24.94 35.99
CA TYR A 512 -26.65 -26.09 35.91
C TYR A 512 -27.58 -26.20 37.12
N SER A 513 -28.90 -26.24 36.89
CA SER A 513 -29.94 -26.26 37.91
C SER A 513 -30.74 -27.56 37.93
N MET A 514 -30.08 -28.71 37.95
CA MET A 514 -30.66 -30.03 38.29
C MET A 514 -31.86 -30.58 37.48
N GLY A 515 -32.26 -29.90 36.39
CA GLY A 515 -33.17 -30.43 35.37
C GLY A 515 -32.44 -30.97 34.13
N PRO A 516 -33.13 -31.69 33.21
CA PRO A 516 -32.56 -32.11 31.94
C PRO A 516 -31.98 -30.90 31.19
N ARG A 517 -30.71 -30.96 30.84
CA ARG A 517 -30.05 -29.87 30.11
C ARG A 517 -29.31 -30.38 28.90
N THR A 518 -29.52 -29.71 27.79
CA THR A 518 -28.73 -29.91 26.58
C THR A 518 -27.49 -29.04 26.62
N VAL A 519 -26.31 -29.64 26.49
CA VAL A 519 -25.04 -28.94 26.24
C VAL A 519 -24.61 -29.11 24.79
N ASN A 520 -23.85 -28.15 24.28
CA ASN A 520 -23.42 -28.13 22.88
C ASN A 520 -21.90 -28.03 22.75
N PHE A 521 -21.37 -28.78 21.78
CA PHE A 521 -19.98 -28.72 21.35
C PHE A 521 -19.93 -28.54 19.83
N TRP A 522 -18.96 -27.78 19.35
CA TRP A 522 -18.59 -27.73 17.95
C TRP A 522 -17.53 -28.79 17.68
N VAL A 523 -17.77 -29.61 16.66
CA VAL A 523 -16.82 -30.60 16.17
C VAL A 523 -16.46 -30.26 14.75
N SER A 524 -15.16 -30.07 14.47
CA SER A 524 -14.65 -29.67 13.16
C SER A 524 -13.74 -30.73 12.55
N ASN A 525 -13.83 -30.94 11.24
CA ASN A 525 -12.87 -31.75 10.51
C ASN A 525 -11.66 -30.88 10.12
N ARG A 526 -10.49 -31.19 10.71
CA ARG A 526 -9.21 -30.53 10.43
C ARG A 526 -8.25 -31.40 9.63
N GLY A 527 -8.72 -32.53 9.11
CA GLY A 527 -7.95 -33.39 8.21
C GLY A 527 -8.07 -32.94 6.75
N SER A 528 -7.15 -33.41 5.92
CA SER A 528 -7.18 -33.19 4.46
C SER A 528 -8.18 -34.10 3.71
N ASN A 529 -8.83 -35.04 4.40
CA ASN A 529 -9.86 -35.91 3.83
C ASN A 529 -11.23 -35.77 4.52
N GLN A 530 -12.30 -36.01 3.75
CA GLN A 530 -13.64 -36.15 4.33
C GLN A 530 -13.68 -37.40 5.22
N ASP A 531 -14.29 -37.26 6.40
CA ASP A 531 -14.35 -38.35 7.37
C ASP A 531 -15.72 -38.45 8.08
N ILE A 532 -15.91 -39.60 8.72
CA ILE A 532 -16.99 -39.86 9.66
C ILE A 532 -16.38 -39.83 11.06
N PHE A 533 -16.93 -39.00 11.95
CA PHE A 533 -16.48 -38.95 13.34
C PHE A 533 -17.49 -39.64 14.26
N HIS A 534 -16.97 -40.49 15.14
CA HIS A 534 -17.72 -41.12 16.21
C HIS A 534 -17.62 -40.28 17.48
N MET A 535 -18.75 -39.92 18.05
CA MET A 535 -18.85 -39.14 19.29
C MET A 535 -18.99 -40.08 20.48
N SER A 536 -18.20 -39.83 21.52
CA SER A 536 -18.42 -40.37 22.85
C SER A 536 -18.43 -39.24 23.86
N ILE A 537 -19.32 -39.34 24.85
CA ILE A 537 -19.42 -38.38 25.95
C ILE A 537 -19.24 -39.11 27.27
N GLU A 538 -18.49 -38.51 28.19
CA GLU A 538 -18.24 -39.06 29.52
C GLU A 538 -18.11 -37.95 30.57
N ASP A 539 -18.20 -38.33 31.84
CA ASP A 539 -17.97 -37.47 32.99
C ASP A 539 -17.32 -38.25 34.14
N GLU A 540 -16.81 -37.54 35.15
CA GLU A 540 -16.11 -38.15 36.29
C GLU A 540 -17.06 -38.58 37.42
N MET A 541 -18.29 -38.07 37.45
CA MET A 541 -19.28 -38.28 38.52
C MET A 541 -20.33 -39.34 38.18
N GLY A 542 -20.31 -39.89 36.96
CA GLY A 542 -21.21 -40.93 36.49
C GLY A 542 -22.64 -40.44 36.26
N TRP A 543 -22.79 -39.22 35.76
CA TRP A 543 -24.08 -38.67 35.34
C TRP A 543 -24.63 -39.45 34.15
N ASP A 544 -25.95 -39.45 33.95
CA ASP A 544 -26.54 -40.03 32.74
C ASP A 544 -26.43 -39.00 31.60
N LEU A 545 -25.69 -39.35 30.55
CA LEU A 545 -25.36 -38.48 29.42
C LEU A 545 -25.89 -39.12 28.13
N GLN A 546 -26.71 -38.37 27.38
CA GLN A 546 -27.35 -38.86 26.16
C GLN A 546 -27.00 -37.98 24.98
N LEU A 547 -26.11 -38.47 24.10
CA LEU A 547 -25.85 -37.85 22.80
C LEU A 547 -27.08 -38.00 21.90
N HIS A 548 -27.46 -36.93 21.21
CA HIS A 548 -28.56 -36.97 20.23
C HIS A 548 -28.21 -37.85 19.03
N ASP A 549 -26.96 -37.74 18.57
CA ASP A 549 -26.38 -38.56 17.50
C ASP A 549 -24.92 -38.88 17.84
N THR A 550 -24.45 -40.06 17.41
CA THR A 550 -23.09 -40.54 17.72
C THR A 550 -22.18 -40.60 16.49
N LEU A 551 -22.70 -40.35 15.29
CA LEU A 551 -21.94 -40.44 14.04
C LEU A 551 -22.26 -39.26 13.13
N PHE A 552 -21.23 -38.51 12.74
CA PHE A 552 -21.36 -37.37 11.85
C PHE A 552 -20.42 -37.49 10.66
N ILE A 553 -20.93 -37.28 9.45
CA ILE A 553 -20.10 -37.05 8.27
C ILE A 553 -19.79 -35.56 8.25
N ILE A 554 -18.52 -35.19 8.42
CA ILE A 554 -18.10 -33.79 8.45
C ILE A 554 -17.17 -33.56 7.25
N PRO A 555 -17.60 -32.76 6.24
CA PRO A 555 -16.74 -32.37 5.14
C PRO A 555 -15.44 -31.70 5.61
N ILE A 556 -14.41 -31.70 4.77
CA ILE A 556 -13.14 -31.02 5.05
C ILE A 556 -13.43 -29.54 5.33
N LYS A 557 -12.82 -28.97 6.39
CA LYS A 557 -13.01 -27.59 6.87
C LYS A 557 -14.39 -27.25 7.44
N ASP A 558 -15.31 -28.21 7.51
CA ASP A 558 -16.64 -27.97 8.04
C ASP A 558 -16.72 -28.28 9.54
N SER A 559 -17.78 -27.79 10.18
CA SER A 559 -18.05 -28.02 11.58
C SER A 559 -19.53 -28.33 11.83
N VAL A 560 -19.80 -29.19 12.80
CA VAL A 560 -21.16 -29.54 13.22
C VAL A 560 -21.31 -29.27 14.71
N MET A 561 -22.52 -28.87 15.11
CA MET A 561 -22.86 -28.76 16.52
C MET A 561 -23.39 -30.10 17.01
N VAL A 562 -22.76 -30.65 18.04
CA VAL A 562 -23.14 -31.89 18.72
C VAL A 562 -23.81 -31.52 20.04
N ALA A 563 -25.03 -32.01 20.22
CA ALA A 563 -25.84 -31.80 21.41
C ALA A 563 -25.89 -33.07 22.27
N ALA A 564 -25.81 -32.88 23.59
CA ALA A 564 -25.96 -33.95 24.57
C ALA A 564 -26.86 -33.52 25.73
N ASP A 565 -27.82 -34.36 26.08
CA ASP A 565 -28.68 -34.17 27.25
C ASP A 565 -28.02 -34.77 28.49
N ILE A 566 -28.07 -34.03 29.59
CA ILE A 566 -27.40 -34.35 30.84
C ILE A 566 -28.42 -34.51 31.96
N PHE A 567 -28.24 -35.57 32.74
CA PHE A 567 -29.02 -35.90 33.92
C PHE A 567 -28.10 -36.21 35.11
N SER A 568 -27.91 -35.21 35.99
CA SER A 568 -26.96 -35.26 37.11
C SER A 568 -27.34 -36.17 38.29
N GLY A 569 -28.53 -36.78 38.25
CA GLY A 569 -29.13 -37.42 39.42
C GLY A 569 -29.57 -36.40 40.50
N PRO A 570 -30.39 -36.82 41.48
CA PRO A 570 -30.90 -35.93 42.53
C PRO A 570 -29.84 -35.62 43.62
N ASP A 571 -30.06 -34.53 44.34
CA ASP A 571 -29.44 -34.23 45.65
C ASP A 571 -27.92 -33.87 45.67
N LEU A 572 -27.33 -33.39 44.56
CA LEU A 572 -25.93 -32.89 44.53
C LEU A 572 -25.74 -31.56 45.27
N LEU A 573 -24.63 -31.38 46.01
CA LEU A 573 -24.34 -30.14 46.75
C LEU A 573 -24.09 -28.93 45.81
N PRO A 574 -24.48 -27.70 46.19
CA PRO A 574 -24.19 -26.51 45.39
C PRO A 574 -22.68 -26.25 45.37
N GLY A 575 -22.18 -25.74 44.25
CA GLY A 575 -20.73 -25.60 44.03
C GLY A 575 -20.02 -26.88 43.61
N THR A 576 -20.74 -28.02 43.50
CA THR A 576 -20.20 -29.21 42.84
C THR A 576 -19.92 -28.87 41.38
N VAL A 577 -18.69 -29.10 40.92
CA VAL A 577 -18.30 -28.94 39.52
C VAL A 577 -18.07 -30.31 38.91
N ASN A 578 -18.74 -30.60 37.80
CA ASN A 578 -18.49 -31.79 36.99
C ASN A 578 -18.03 -31.39 35.58
N ASN A 579 -17.06 -32.10 35.03
CA ASN A 579 -16.56 -31.83 33.68
C ASN A 579 -17.19 -32.82 32.71
N ILE A 580 -17.96 -32.30 31.76
CA ILE A 580 -18.52 -33.10 30.68
C ILE A 580 -17.53 -33.11 29.54
N ILE A 581 -17.03 -34.29 29.19
CA ILE A 581 -15.96 -34.47 28.21
C ILE A 581 -16.58 -35.04 26.95
N LEU A 582 -16.45 -34.31 25.83
CA LEU A 582 -16.82 -34.83 24.52
C LEU A 582 -15.56 -35.21 23.75
N THR A 583 -15.54 -36.43 23.23
CA THR A 583 -14.51 -36.95 22.33
C THR A 583 -15.09 -37.20 20.95
N ALA A 584 -14.48 -36.61 19.93
CA ALA A 584 -14.73 -36.89 18.53
C ALA A 584 -13.58 -37.73 17.98
N THR A 585 -13.83 -38.97 17.56
CA THR A 585 -12.80 -39.87 17.02
C THR A 585 -13.06 -40.16 15.55
N SER A 586 -12.04 -40.01 14.71
CA SER A 586 -12.09 -40.41 13.30
C SER A 586 -12.42 -41.90 13.17
N HIS A 587 -13.34 -42.23 12.25
CA HIS A 587 -13.68 -43.60 11.93
C HIS A 587 -12.62 -44.29 11.06
N LYS A 588 -11.82 -43.51 10.32
CA LYS A 588 -10.74 -44.01 9.46
C LYS A 588 -9.42 -44.20 10.19
N ASP A 589 -9.14 -43.34 11.16
CA ASP A 589 -7.94 -43.41 12.00
C ASP A 589 -8.30 -43.11 13.46
N SER A 590 -8.41 -44.15 14.28
CA SER A 590 -8.76 -43.97 15.70
C SER A 590 -7.74 -43.16 16.51
N SER A 591 -6.54 -42.92 15.98
CA SER A 591 -5.55 -42.05 16.62
C SER A 591 -5.80 -40.56 16.37
N ALA A 592 -6.60 -40.23 15.35
CA ALA A 592 -7.07 -38.88 15.07
C ALA A 592 -8.37 -38.61 15.86
N PHE A 593 -8.24 -37.94 16.99
CA PHE A 593 -9.37 -37.55 17.83
C PHE A 593 -9.21 -36.14 18.41
N GLY A 594 -10.34 -35.51 18.70
CA GLY A 594 -10.42 -34.22 19.37
C GLY A 594 -11.19 -34.39 20.68
N VAL A 595 -10.80 -33.63 21.71
CA VAL A 595 -11.43 -33.64 23.04
C VAL A 595 -11.56 -32.21 23.53
N ASP A 596 -12.71 -31.89 24.11
CA ASP A 596 -12.85 -30.72 24.97
C ASP A 596 -13.75 -31.04 26.16
N SER A 597 -13.63 -30.27 27.23
CA SER A 597 -14.42 -30.41 28.44
C SER A 597 -15.20 -29.14 28.77
N LEU A 598 -16.47 -29.33 29.10
CA LEU A 598 -17.36 -28.27 29.58
C LEU A 598 -17.53 -28.42 31.10
N PRO A 599 -16.96 -27.52 31.92
CA PRO A 599 -17.22 -27.50 33.35
C PRO A 599 -18.66 -27.02 33.63
N LEU A 600 -19.43 -27.88 34.28
CA LEU A 600 -20.77 -27.58 34.79
C LEU A 600 -20.71 -27.43 36.30
N GLN A 601 -21.04 -26.23 36.79
CA GLN A 601 -21.22 -25.99 38.21
C GLN A 601 -22.69 -26.13 38.56
N ILE A 602 -22.97 -26.98 39.54
CA ILE A 602 -24.27 -27.08 40.19
C ILE A 602 -24.53 -25.78 40.93
N VAL A 603 -25.58 -25.07 40.52
CA VAL A 603 -26.17 -23.98 41.29
C VAL A 603 -27.60 -24.34 41.63
N ARG A 604 -28.19 -23.57 42.54
CA ARG A 604 -29.59 -23.73 42.92
C ARG A 604 -30.33 -22.42 42.91
N PHE A 605 -31.63 -22.55 42.81
CA PHE A 605 -32.55 -21.43 42.92
C PHE A 605 -33.39 -21.59 44.17
N ASN A 606 -33.41 -20.57 45.00
CA ASN A 606 -34.39 -20.48 46.06
C ASN A 606 -35.79 -20.54 45.44
N GLY A 607 -36.62 -21.46 45.93
CA GLY A 607 -37.95 -21.75 45.40
C GLY A 607 -38.06 -23.05 44.60
N ASP A 608 -36.97 -23.71 44.19
CA ASP A 608 -36.99 -25.09 43.66
C ASP A 608 -36.89 -26.08 44.84
N SER A 609 -38.00 -26.27 45.54
CA SER A 609 -38.04 -27.00 46.82
C SER A 609 -38.01 -28.51 46.64
N ASN A 610 -38.50 -29.01 45.50
CA ASN A 610 -38.44 -30.43 45.19
C ASN A 610 -37.16 -30.81 44.40
N ASN A 611 -36.32 -29.83 44.05
CA ASN A 611 -35.06 -29.96 43.35
C ASN A 611 -35.22 -30.67 41.99
N ASP A 612 -36.26 -30.31 41.25
CA ASP A 612 -36.55 -30.81 39.89
C ASP A 612 -36.06 -29.89 38.76
N GLY A 613 -35.46 -28.76 39.13
CA GLY A 613 -34.88 -27.77 38.25
C GLY A 613 -35.85 -26.74 37.70
N ASN A 614 -37.13 -26.79 38.07
CA ASN A 614 -38.15 -25.86 37.61
C ASN A 614 -38.98 -25.31 38.78
N ILE A 615 -38.83 -24.01 39.08
CA ILE A 615 -39.67 -23.34 40.09
C ILE A 615 -41.12 -23.29 39.60
N ASN A 616 -41.96 -24.16 40.14
CA ASN A 616 -43.35 -24.28 39.73
C ASN A 616 -44.29 -24.62 40.91
N VAL A 617 -45.55 -24.96 40.60
CA VAL A 617 -46.56 -25.23 41.62
C VAL A 617 -46.21 -26.45 42.49
N SER A 618 -45.47 -27.41 41.95
CA SER A 618 -45.01 -28.57 42.73
C SER A 618 -44.12 -28.14 43.90
N ASP A 619 -43.32 -27.09 43.76
CA ASP A 619 -42.48 -26.56 44.84
C ASP A 619 -43.28 -25.90 45.94
N ALA A 620 -44.29 -25.11 45.58
CA ALA A 620 -45.22 -24.54 46.54
C ALA A 620 -45.94 -25.64 47.33
N VAL A 621 -46.36 -26.71 46.65
CA VAL A 621 -46.96 -27.89 47.29
C VAL A 621 -45.95 -28.62 48.18
N TRP A 622 -44.69 -28.69 47.76
CA TRP A 622 -43.61 -29.30 48.54
C TRP A 622 -43.39 -28.57 49.87
N ILE A 623 -43.28 -27.24 49.84
CA ILE A 623 -43.18 -26.38 51.03
C ILE A 623 -44.40 -26.58 51.93
N ILE A 624 -45.63 -26.56 51.37
CA ILE A 624 -46.86 -26.76 52.16
C ILE A 624 -46.86 -28.13 52.86
N ASN A 625 -46.47 -29.19 52.15
CA ASN A 625 -46.41 -30.53 52.71
C ASN A 625 -45.36 -30.62 53.83
N PHE A 626 -44.18 -30.02 53.63
CA PHE A 626 -43.14 -29.93 54.64
C PHE A 626 -43.62 -29.17 55.89
N THR A 627 -44.20 -27.98 55.72
CA THR A 627 -44.59 -27.09 56.82
C THR A 627 -45.80 -27.60 57.61
N PHE A 628 -46.81 -28.19 56.95
CA PHE A 628 -48.10 -28.49 57.59
C PHE A 628 -48.43 -29.97 57.75
N VAL A 629 -47.86 -30.85 56.92
CA VAL A 629 -48.27 -32.26 56.83
C VAL A 629 -47.13 -33.22 57.20
N GLY A 630 -45.94 -32.69 57.53
CA GLY A 630 -44.77 -33.47 57.90
C GLY A 630 -44.14 -34.21 56.73
N GLY A 631 -44.26 -33.67 55.51
CA GLY A 631 -43.57 -34.17 54.32
C GLY A 631 -42.06 -33.96 54.38
N ASP A 632 -41.35 -34.43 53.35
CA ASP A 632 -39.90 -34.30 53.28
C ASP A 632 -39.46 -32.82 53.25
N PRO A 633 -38.33 -32.46 53.89
CA PRO A 633 -37.78 -31.10 53.79
C PRO A 633 -37.47 -30.71 52.35
N PRO A 634 -37.45 -29.41 52.03
CA PRO A 634 -36.85 -28.91 50.80
C PRO A 634 -35.49 -29.54 50.58
N ARG A 635 -35.26 -30.01 49.36
CA ARG A 635 -34.08 -30.80 49.03
C ARG A 635 -33.12 -30.05 48.15
N PRO A 636 -31.84 -30.46 48.14
CA PRO A 636 -31.22 -31.30 49.18
C PRO A 636 -30.78 -30.49 50.41
N GLU A 637 -31.00 -29.17 50.44
CA GLU A 637 -30.78 -28.34 51.63
C GLU A 637 -32.04 -27.54 51.97
N LEU A 638 -32.27 -27.39 53.28
CA LEU A 638 -33.47 -26.80 53.84
C LEU A 638 -33.76 -25.40 53.28
N TYR A 639 -32.74 -24.55 53.13
CA TYR A 639 -32.89 -23.15 52.71
C TYR A 639 -33.43 -22.97 51.28
N GLN A 640 -33.44 -23.99 50.43
CA GLN A 640 -34.07 -23.88 49.10
C GLN A 640 -35.57 -23.63 49.16
N GLY A 641 -36.21 -23.97 50.28
CA GLY A 641 -37.62 -23.65 50.51
C GLY A 641 -37.89 -22.19 50.85
N ASP A 642 -36.86 -21.36 51.08
CA ASP A 642 -36.99 -19.93 51.39
C ASP A 642 -37.03 -19.12 50.08
N ALA A 643 -38.16 -19.21 49.39
CA ALA A 643 -38.37 -18.58 48.09
C ALA A 643 -38.43 -17.04 48.17
N ASN A 644 -38.79 -16.49 49.33
CA ASN A 644 -38.93 -15.05 49.53
C ASN A 644 -37.68 -14.40 50.18
N CYS A 645 -36.72 -15.21 50.62
CA CYS A 645 -35.46 -14.84 51.25
C CYS A 645 -35.61 -14.12 52.61
N ASP A 646 -36.55 -14.58 53.45
CA ASP A 646 -36.79 -14.04 54.80
C ASP A 646 -36.13 -14.89 55.92
N ASP A 647 -35.28 -15.85 55.55
CA ASP A 647 -34.60 -16.84 56.38
C ASP A 647 -35.57 -17.83 57.07
N ASN A 648 -36.87 -17.85 56.73
CA ASN A 648 -37.88 -18.70 57.37
C ASN A 648 -38.76 -19.45 56.36
N ILE A 649 -38.50 -20.74 56.17
CA ILE A 649 -39.32 -21.59 55.28
C ILE A 649 -40.70 -21.82 55.86
N ASN A 650 -41.71 -21.17 55.28
CA ASN A 650 -43.09 -21.27 55.72
C ASN A 650 -44.10 -21.05 54.57
N VAL A 651 -45.38 -20.85 54.91
CA VAL A 651 -46.44 -20.68 53.92
C VAL A 651 -46.25 -19.45 53.04
N SER A 652 -45.55 -18.40 53.51
CA SER A 652 -45.26 -17.22 52.71
C SER A 652 -44.40 -17.54 51.49
N ASP A 653 -43.49 -18.51 51.57
CA ASP A 653 -42.66 -18.98 50.45
C ASP A 653 -43.48 -19.72 49.39
N ALA A 654 -44.40 -20.59 49.82
CA ALA A 654 -45.33 -21.24 48.91
C ALA A 654 -46.24 -20.24 48.20
N VAL A 655 -46.72 -19.21 48.91
CA VAL A 655 -47.50 -18.11 48.31
C VAL A 655 -46.64 -17.29 47.34
N PHE A 656 -45.36 -17.07 47.67
CA PHE A 656 -44.42 -16.35 46.81
C PHE A 656 -44.24 -17.07 45.46
N ILE A 657 -44.01 -18.40 45.48
CA ILE A 657 -43.90 -19.23 44.27
C ILE A 657 -45.20 -19.20 43.45
N VAL A 658 -46.37 -19.32 44.08
CA VAL A 658 -47.68 -19.26 43.39
C VAL A 658 -47.88 -17.90 42.71
N ASN A 659 -47.50 -16.81 43.37
CA ASN A 659 -47.58 -15.46 42.80
C ASN A 659 -46.64 -15.28 41.60
N TYR A 660 -45.43 -15.82 41.69
CA TYR A 660 -44.48 -15.85 40.57
C TYR A 660 -45.04 -16.62 39.37
N VAL A 661 -45.49 -17.86 39.57
CA VAL A 661 -45.94 -18.76 38.50
C VAL A 661 -47.21 -18.26 37.81
N PHE A 662 -48.19 -17.74 38.55
CA PHE A 662 -49.53 -17.44 37.98
C PHE A 662 -49.84 -15.97 37.79
N MET A 663 -49.20 -15.06 38.52
CA MET A 663 -49.51 -13.63 38.48
C MET A 663 -48.40 -12.78 37.88
N GLY A 664 -47.33 -13.40 37.38
CA GLY A 664 -46.16 -12.69 36.84
C GLY A 664 -45.45 -11.85 37.91
N GLY A 665 -45.50 -12.30 39.17
CA GLY A 665 -44.81 -11.66 40.29
C GLY A 665 -43.29 -11.66 40.12
N GLN A 666 -42.58 -10.96 41.01
CA GLN A 666 -41.12 -10.92 41.00
C GLN A 666 -40.56 -12.35 41.14
N SER A 667 -39.64 -12.74 40.23
CA SER A 667 -38.90 -14.00 40.33
C SER A 667 -38.18 -14.08 41.68
N PRO A 668 -38.07 -15.27 42.31
CA PRO A 668 -37.35 -15.45 43.57
C PRO A 668 -36.02 -14.67 43.57
N PRO A 669 -35.83 -13.71 44.49
CA PRO A 669 -34.87 -12.62 44.33
C PRO A 669 -33.41 -12.97 44.66
N CYS A 670 -33.15 -14.18 45.18
CA CYS A 670 -31.80 -14.56 45.60
C CYS A 670 -31.02 -15.22 44.46
N LEU A 671 -29.98 -14.52 44.00
CA LEU A 671 -28.94 -15.11 43.16
C LEU A 671 -28.23 -16.24 43.93
N ALA A 672 -28.01 -17.33 43.19
CA ALA A 672 -27.25 -18.51 43.56
C ALA A 672 -25.88 -18.21 44.20
N TYR A 673 -25.42 -19.10 45.07
CA TYR A 673 -23.98 -19.37 45.20
C TYR A 673 -23.52 -20.27 44.06
#